data_AF-A0A8X8BSG6-F1
#
_entry.id   AF-A0A8X8BSG6-F1
#
_cell.length_a   1.000
_cell.length_b   1.000
_cell.length_c   1.000
_cell.angle_alpha   90.00
_cell.angle_beta   90.00
_cell.angle_gamma   90.00
#
_symmetry.space_group_name_H-M   'P 1'
#
loop_
_entity.id
_entity.type
_entity.pdbx_description
1 polymer ?
#
loop_
_entity_poly.entity_id
_entity_poly.type
_entity_poly.pdbx_seq_one_letter_code
_entity_poly.pdbx_strand_id
1 'polypeptide(L)'
;MLVETCYVLSTYTHTIQKLDVVPLQSVNGFREGVEAEKRAISLLSKLRNELQTDKPVLVLSDDQQDTEEWNQYMVRQQAVLDGNEVPSWFKSPWLYMECYMYRRVQESLNLNPPICNFDVFEEAKNKSFFESQLAIIAICTYQQGVLNKIEDLSEEHILEQFLKLLQVTLWGNKCDLSVSSGQAISQQCSPIDSLEVLKPYILVDDSKSVWSVLINSSSAGSLPRVDIVLDNAGFELVTDLILADFLLSSRLASTIHFHGKYMPWFVSDTTKKDFEWTIKQFLRSNHKYMSKCGAQWKKYCKDGTWTFDDHKYWTLPHEFCDMAQVAPELYNDLQKSSLILFKGDLNYRKLTGDRKWDYTVPFQRALRGFQPAPLCSLRTLKADVQVGLKHGQGSVGFISHDQLKKSSLLFKMVHNRNVANDRSTGLYTYERISNVHWSPLALVHYWSFSSLQLQEQLSVLRRQLEEKDELLAALTVGRNASRGEYQRGSHDSIQDAPVTREQLIHYRLAAETANSELAALQVKHECSQAELLEVRAKLSSRETLIHEMRQEMENYKENNARQASVISSLRSQVQELEQESGTVASSKTRTELALQSTSKENGALKERMLELENKLRLYMNEWDDTQQKASSWERKHKEFLSHLSALLNLDYGGKEEHIISKLDELCQENARQKSKITILEESMETHEVDSKASRETIMRLVAEVAREQKASASTMKEVESLRQELESIVLGKRNLERENRALLERAEANRRAWEVSKQELGTLEKRSKDLDGSLRSSQYEMRSTQNLLHGFREELADLLSGQSGMVQPSEEAIKERIVEINRKVESQKEALSQDEAKVSRMTEQLERQTELLEAALLRAKQAERHLSEFRGKLSKLEGELITGDVLRDSMSVDKQSYLRFLDQLSEKMKLDRLTADVGFDMRLDAILSRTDQLVKLENNAVTETKTLAHNLQRKVKTQKEQLESKELHMEMLRKKIAQLEEEKKARTALAVEHDEATLNVRKLQKKVERLQKELGSSRISNTDLKAKLSDTNELKIKTLEQNEMIEELSKSLKKLEKMKLGAEKRLTSLKSELDFTSHKSQEEREKTRNLLEAVTSELTTLKKSLEDVVKRERQGNTIHHHHIFPVAIQFCEKNTQLVDFREVVSQMLGLNVSTLALPDYEIIKRLEKLIHSHHSHAGICLCLDNSRESFCQDFHGECVPARRAISAQPAALTISPAPVRFKHS
;
A
#
# COMPACT_ATOMS: atom_id res chain seq x y z
N MET A 1 -9.32 -8.83 -22.08
CA MET A 1 -10.71 -8.44 -22.43
C MET A 1 -11.71 -8.79 -21.34
N LEU A 2 -12.55 -9.84 -21.43
CA LEU A 2 -13.76 -10.05 -20.60
C LEU A 2 -13.59 -9.78 -19.09
N VAL A 3 -12.52 -10.29 -18.48
CA VAL A 3 -12.16 -10.06 -17.05
C VAL A 3 -11.82 -8.59 -16.76
N GLU A 4 -10.97 -7.98 -17.58
CA GLU A 4 -10.56 -6.57 -17.45
C GLU A 4 -11.72 -5.62 -17.72
N THR A 5 -12.55 -5.89 -18.73
CA THR A 5 -13.72 -5.08 -19.05
C THR A 5 -14.79 -5.17 -17.94
N CYS A 6 -15.01 -6.37 -17.36
CA CYS A 6 -15.86 -6.52 -16.18
C CYS A 6 -15.28 -5.85 -14.93
N TYR A 7 -13.95 -5.84 -14.77
CA TYR A 7 -13.27 -5.12 -13.70
C TYR A 7 -13.46 -3.60 -13.85
N VAL A 8 -13.22 -3.04 -15.04
CA VAL A 8 -13.45 -1.62 -15.35
C VAL A 8 -14.90 -1.22 -15.08
N LEU A 9 -15.90 -1.97 -15.57
CA LEU A 9 -17.32 -1.70 -15.31
C LEU A 9 -17.70 -1.81 -13.82
N SER A 10 -17.03 -2.69 -13.07
CA SER A 10 -17.26 -2.82 -11.62
C SER A 10 -16.62 -1.67 -10.83
N THR A 11 -15.42 -1.25 -11.22
CA THR A 11 -14.75 -0.05 -10.69
C THR A 11 -15.58 1.20 -10.97
N TYR A 12 -16.08 1.37 -12.19
CA TYR A 12 -17.05 2.41 -12.57
C TYR A 12 -18.26 2.46 -11.64
N THR A 13 -18.92 1.32 -11.46
CA THR A 13 -20.10 1.20 -10.62
C THR A 13 -19.78 1.60 -9.18
N HIS A 14 -18.60 1.21 -8.68
CA HIS A 14 -18.14 1.55 -7.34
C HIS A 14 -17.78 3.04 -7.18
N THR A 15 -17.13 3.67 -8.16
CA THR A 15 -16.82 5.10 -8.11
C THR A 15 -18.06 5.96 -8.18
N ILE A 16 -19.04 5.61 -9.02
CA ILE A 16 -20.33 6.31 -9.07
C ILE A 16 -21.10 6.13 -7.75
N GLN A 17 -21.06 4.94 -7.12
CA GLN A 17 -21.63 4.71 -5.77
C GLN A 17 -20.92 5.46 -4.63
N LYS A 18 -19.70 6.00 -4.86
CA LYS A 18 -18.99 6.87 -3.92
C LYS A 18 -19.33 8.35 -4.12
N LEU A 19 -20.22 8.71 -5.04
CA LEU A 19 -20.65 10.10 -5.21
C LEU A 19 -21.41 10.56 -3.96
N ASP A 20 -20.68 11.14 -3.00
CA ASP A 20 -21.22 12.23 -2.20
C ASP A 20 -21.58 13.33 -3.20
N VAL A 21 -22.84 13.32 -3.65
CA VAL A 21 -23.35 14.24 -4.67
C VAL A 21 -22.96 15.65 -4.26
N VAL A 22 -22.19 16.29 -5.15
CA VAL A 22 -21.63 17.64 -5.00
C VAL A 22 -22.65 18.55 -4.32
N PRO A 23 -22.27 19.40 -3.35
CA PRO A 23 -23.20 20.27 -2.63
C PRO A 23 -23.83 21.32 -3.58
N LEU A 24 -24.82 20.86 -4.34
CA LEU A 24 -25.78 21.68 -5.05
C LEU A 24 -26.47 22.53 -3.98
N GLN A 25 -26.51 23.84 -4.23
CA GLN A 25 -26.89 24.84 -3.23
C GLN A 25 -28.38 24.77 -2.80
N SER A 26 -29.11 23.73 -3.22
CA SER A 26 -30.48 23.42 -2.82
C SER A 26 -30.66 21.92 -2.54
N VAL A 27 -31.54 21.61 -1.58
CA VAL A 27 -31.91 20.24 -1.21
C VAL A 27 -32.53 19.46 -2.38
N ASN A 28 -33.15 20.15 -3.34
CA ASN A 28 -33.74 19.53 -4.54
C ASN A 28 -32.67 19.01 -5.49
N GLY A 29 -31.64 19.82 -5.80
CA GLY A 29 -30.55 19.41 -6.68
C GLY A 29 -29.80 18.17 -6.15
N PHE A 30 -29.62 18.07 -4.83
CA PHE A 30 -29.03 16.86 -4.22
C PHE A 30 -29.86 15.60 -4.50
N ARG A 31 -31.20 15.67 -4.44
CA ARG A 31 -32.08 14.54 -4.78
C ARG A 31 -31.99 14.17 -6.24
N GLU A 32 -32.03 15.16 -7.14
CA GLU A 32 -31.93 14.96 -8.58
C GLU A 32 -30.59 14.28 -8.97
N GLY A 33 -29.49 14.66 -8.32
CA GLY A 33 -28.18 14.00 -8.47
C GLY A 33 -28.18 12.53 -8.05
N VAL A 34 -28.74 12.20 -6.88
CA VAL A 34 -28.83 10.80 -6.39
C VAL A 34 -29.74 9.93 -7.28
N GLU A 35 -30.77 10.52 -7.90
CA GLU A 35 -31.62 9.80 -8.85
C GLU A 35 -30.90 9.58 -10.19
N ALA A 36 -30.15 10.57 -10.68
CA ALA A 36 -29.32 10.44 -11.88
C ALA A 36 -28.22 9.38 -11.72
N GLU A 37 -27.54 9.37 -10.57
CA GLU A 37 -26.56 8.35 -10.16
C GLU A 37 -27.15 6.94 -10.25
N LYS A 38 -28.32 6.70 -9.63
CA LYS A 38 -29.00 5.39 -9.65
C LYS A 38 -29.37 4.95 -11.06
N ARG A 39 -29.81 5.87 -11.93
CA ARG A 39 -30.11 5.57 -13.34
C ARG A 39 -28.84 5.21 -14.12
N ALA A 40 -27.75 5.95 -13.93
CA ALA A 40 -26.45 5.62 -14.54
C ALA A 40 -25.93 4.25 -14.08
N ILE A 41 -25.97 3.94 -12.77
CA ILE A 41 -25.63 2.62 -12.21
C ILE A 41 -26.47 1.50 -12.85
N SER A 42 -27.77 1.75 -13.08
CA SER A 42 -28.67 0.80 -13.75
C SER A 42 -28.25 0.53 -15.20
N LEU A 43 -27.94 1.59 -15.96
CA LEU A 43 -27.43 1.48 -17.34
C LEU A 43 -26.07 0.77 -17.41
N LEU A 44 -25.16 1.01 -16.47
CA LEU A 44 -23.87 0.32 -16.38
C LEU A 44 -24.01 -1.15 -16.00
N SER A 45 -24.95 -1.47 -15.09
CA SER A 45 -25.29 -2.85 -14.76
C SER A 45 -25.88 -3.59 -15.96
N LYS A 46 -26.72 -2.90 -16.76
CA LYS A 46 -27.26 -3.40 -18.03
C LYS A 46 -26.13 -3.63 -19.05
N LEU A 47 -25.23 -2.67 -19.23
CA LEU A 47 -24.06 -2.75 -20.12
C LEU A 47 -23.14 -3.93 -19.75
N ARG A 48 -22.87 -4.12 -18.45
CA ARG A 48 -22.10 -5.29 -17.96
C ARG A 48 -22.80 -6.60 -18.29
N ASN A 49 -24.13 -6.67 -18.14
CA ASN A 49 -24.88 -7.85 -18.53
C ASN A 49 -24.89 -8.05 -20.06
N GLU A 50 -25.03 -6.99 -20.86
CA GLU A 50 -24.91 -7.03 -22.33
C GLU A 50 -23.58 -7.66 -22.76
N LEU A 51 -22.47 -7.20 -22.18
CA LEU A 51 -21.12 -7.75 -22.37
C LEU A 51 -21.02 -9.22 -21.93
N GLN A 52 -21.46 -9.55 -20.71
CA GLN A 52 -21.32 -10.89 -20.13
C GLN A 52 -22.16 -11.96 -20.85
N THR A 53 -23.22 -11.55 -21.57
CA THR A 53 -24.13 -12.46 -22.27
C THR A 53 -24.05 -12.36 -23.79
N ASP A 54 -22.93 -11.81 -24.31
CA ASP A 54 -22.65 -11.59 -25.74
C ASP A 54 -23.82 -10.97 -26.53
N LYS A 55 -24.49 -9.99 -25.94
CA LYS A 55 -25.63 -9.35 -26.62
C LYS A 55 -25.15 -8.55 -27.84
N PRO A 56 -26.01 -8.40 -28.87
CA PRO A 56 -25.75 -7.51 -29.97
C PRO A 56 -25.41 -6.08 -29.49
N VAL A 57 -24.54 -5.43 -30.25
CA VAL A 57 -24.25 -4.00 -30.15
C VAL A 57 -25.55 -3.22 -30.39
N LEU A 58 -25.72 -2.11 -29.66
CA LEU A 58 -26.90 -1.26 -29.72
C LEU A 58 -26.53 0.08 -30.33
N VAL A 59 -27.48 0.67 -31.05
CA VAL A 59 -27.42 2.05 -31.54
C VAL A 59 -27.27 3.00 -30.35
N LEU A 60 -26.35 3.97 -30.45
CA LEU A 60 -26.20 5.05 -29.46
C LEU A 60 -27.33 6.06 -29.60
N SER A 61 -27.78 6.58 -28.46
CA SER A 61 -29.05 7.27 -28.30
C SER A 61 -28.97 8.64 -27.61
N ASP A 62 -27.77 9.11 -27.28
CA ASP A 62 -27.53 10.43 -26.68
C ASP A 62 -27.26 11.53 -27.73
N ASP A 63 -27.65 12.76 -27.43
CA ASP A 63 -27.58 13.92 -28.34
C ASP A 63 -26.15 14.52 -28.50
N GLN A 64 -25.12 13.68 -28.54
CA GLN A 64 -23.72 14.11 -28.69
C GLN A 64 -23.29 14.23 -30.15
N GLN A 65 -22.24 15.03 -30.39
CA GLN A 65 -21.73 15.33 -31.74
C GLN A 65 -21.10 14.10 -32.45
N ASP A 66 -20.72 13.05 -31.71
CA ASP A 66 -20.11 11.84 -32.26
C ASP A 66 -21.10 10.67 -32.46
N THR A 67 -22.32 10.76 -31.90
CA THR A 67 -23.32 9.67 -31.88
C THR A 67 -23.61 9.09 -33.27
N GLU A 68 -23.79 9.97 -34.26
CA GLU A 68 -24.07 9.57 -35.64
C GLU A 68 -22.88 8.84 -36.29
N GLU A 69 -21.65 9.28 -36.05
CA GLU A 69 -20.43 8.64 -36.59
C GLU A 69 -20.20 7.24 -35.98
N TRP A 70 -20.53 7.08 -34.70
CA TRP A 70 -20.54 5.76 -34.04
C TRP A 70 -21.59 4.82 -34.64
N ASN A 71 -22.80 5.32 -34.89
CA ASN A 71 -23.89 4.55 -35.47
C ASN A 71 -23.57 4.14 -36.93
N GLN A 72 -22.98 5.05 -37.72
CA GLN A 72 -22.46 4.73 -39.05
C GLN A 72 -21.33 3.70 -39.01
N TYR A 73 -20.42 3.77 -38.03
CA TYR A 73 -19.38 2.74 -37.85
C TYR A 73 -19.97 1.37 -37.50
N MET A 74 -21.01 1.32 -36.66
CA MET A 74 -21.73 0.07 -36.36
C MET A 74 -22.32 -0.54 -37.64
N VAL A 75 -22.95 0.26 -38.51
CA VAL A 75 -23.46 -0.19 -39.82
C VAL A 75 -22.33 -0.69 -40.72
N ARG A 76 -21.16 -0.02 -40.73
CA ARG A 76 -19.97 -0.49 -41.47
C ARG A 76 -19.46 -1.84 -40.96
N GLN A 77 -19.46 -2.07 -39.64
CA GLN A 77 -19.04 -3.36 -39.05
C GLN A 77 -20.07 -4.46 -39.35
N GLN A 78 -21.37 -4.14 -39.25
CA GLN A 78 -22.47 -5.02 -39.66
C GLN A 78 -22.35 -5.49 -41.11
N ALA A 79 -21.91 -4.62 -42.03
CA ALA A 79 -21.74 -4.96 -43.45
C ALA A 79 -20.50 -5.82 -43.77
N VAL A 80 -19.62 -6.07 -42.79
CA VAL A 80 -18.40 -6.89 -42.92
C VAL A 80 -18.60 -8.30 -42.31
N LEU A 81 -19.72 -8.55 -41.64
CA LEU A 81 -20.10 -9.87 -41.13
C LEU A 81 -20.89 -10.66 -42.18
N ASP A 82 -20.70 -11.99 -42.20
CA ASP A 82 -21.37 -12.86 -43.14
C ASP A 82 -22.86 -13.09 -42.78
N GLY A 83 -23.74 -12.95 -43.77
CA GLY A 83 -25.18 -13.18 -43.61
C GLY A 83 -25.91 -12.09 -42.79
N ASN A 84 -26.96 -12.47 -42.08
CA ASN A 84 -27.73 -11.56 -41.21
C ASN A 84 -27.16 -11.50 -39.76
N GLU A 85 -25.87 -11.78 -39.56
CA GLU A 85 -25.27 -11.77 -38.23
C GLU A 85 -25.00 -10.34 -37.72
N VAL A 86 -25.52 -10.01 -36.54
CA VAL A 86 -25.30 -8.70 -35.91
C VAL A 86 -23.98 -8.62 -35.13
N PRO A 87 -23.27 -7.47 -35.12
CA PRO A 87 -22.10 -7.26 -34.26
C PRO A 87 -22.41 -7.57 -32.80
N SER A 88 -21.57 -8.40 -32.16
CA SER A 88 -21.63 -8.74 -30.73
C SER A 88 -20.26 -8.57 -30.05
N TRP A 89 -20.22 -8.63 -28.72
CA TRP A 89 -19.03 -8.39 -27.90
C TRP A 89 -17.88 -9.36 -28.13
N PHE A 90 -18.16 -10.62 -28.47
CA PHE A 90 -17.13 -11.65 -28.69
C PHE A 90 -16.88 -11.96 -30.17
N LYS A 91 -17.73 -11.48 -31.09
CA LYS A 91 -17.55 -11.63 -32.53
C LYS A 91 -16.87 -10.43 -33.21
N SER A 92 -17.08 -9.23 -32.69
CA SER A 92 -16.58 -7.99 -33.32
C SER A 92 -15.10 -7.71 -32.99
N PRO A 93 -14.41 -6.84 -33.77
CA PRO A 93 -13.01 -6.49 -33.48
C PRO A 93 -12.80 -5.92 -32.07
N TRP A 94 -11.73 -6.35 -31.39
CA TRP A 94 -11.44 -5.97 -30.01
C TRP A 94 -11.33 -4.45 -29.82
N LEU A 95 -10.53 -3.76 -30.65
CA LEU A 95 -10.46 -2.29 -30.67
C LEU A 95 -11.85 -1.63 -30.71
N TYR A 96 -12.75 -2.10 -31.58
CA TYR A 96 -14.10 -1.54 -31.67
C TYR A 96 -14.90 -1.77 -30.39
N MET A 97 -14.95 -3.01 -29.88
CA MET A 97 -15.73 -3.34 -28.68
C MET A 97 -15.23 -2.63 -27.43
N GLU A 98 -13.93 -2.46 -27.31
CA GLU A 98 -13.31 -1.77 -26.17
C GLU A 98 -13.57 -0.26 -26.22
N CYS A 99 -13.43 0.37 -27.39
CA CYS A 99 -13.82 1.76 -27.60
C CYS A 99 -15.33 1.97 -27.37
N TYR A 100 -16.18 1.09 -27.91
CA TYR A 100 -17.64 1.16 -27.77
C TYR A 100 -18.09 1.03 -26.31
N MET A 101 -17.40 0.20 -25.51
CA MET A 101 -17.65 0.11 -24.07
C MET A 101 -17.50 1.47 -23.39
N TYR A 102 -16.36 2.15 -23.54
CA TYR A 102 -16.17 3.48 -22.93
C TYR A 102 -17.18 4.51 -23.45
N ARG A 103 -17.56 4.47 -24.73
CA ARG A 103 -18.60 5.37 -25.28
C ARG A 103 -20.00 5.09 -24.72
N ARG A 104 -20.39 3.82 -24.53
CA ARG A 104 -21.64 3.44 -23.85
C ARG A 104 -21.64 3.82 -22.37
N VAL A 105 -20.47 3.85 -21.73
CA VAL A 105 -20.36 4.38 -20.38
C VAL A 105 -20.56 5.90 -20.37
N GLN A 106 -19.93 6.65 -21.28
CA GLN A 106 -20.17 8.10 -21.38
C GLN A 106 -21.64 8.40 -21.73
N GLU A 107 -22.26 7.62 -22.63
CA GLU A 107 -23.71 7.68 -22.92
C GLU A 107 -24.55 7.57 -21.64
N SER A 108 -24.19 6.65 -20.73
CA SER A 108 -24.93 6.46 -19.47
C SER A 108 -24.91 7.67 -18.55
N LEU A 109 -23.89 8.53 -18.64
CA LEU A 109 -23.78 9.79 -17.92
C LEU A 109 -24.51 10.92 -18.67
N ASN A 110 -24.34 10.99 -19.99
CA ASN A 110 -24.99 11.98 -20.86
C ASN A 110 -26.53 11.92 -20.78
N LEU A 111 -27.08 10.71 -20.78
CA LEU A 111 -28.53 10.46 -20.62
C LEU A 111 -29.07 10.79 -19.21
N ASN A 112 -28.20 11.11 -18.25
CA ASN A 112 -28.57 11.33 -16.85
C ASN A 112 -28.00 12.65 -16.30
N PRO A 113 -28.49 13.83 -16.74
CA PRO A 113 -28.19 15.08 -16.05
C PRO A 113 -28.65 15.02 -14.58
N PRO A 114 -27.94 15.68 -13.63
CA PRO A 114 -26.86 16.64 -13.86
C PRO A 114 -25.44 16.05 -13.93
N ILE A 115 -25.26 14.72 -14.01
CA ILE A 115 -23.92 14.08 -13.94
C ILE A 115 -23.23 13.86 -15.29
N CYS A 116 -23.72 14.46 -16.37
CA CYS A 116 -23.15 14.31 -17.73
C CYS A 116 -21.67 14.71 -17.85
N ASN A 117 -21.25 15.76 -17.13
CA ASN A 117 -19.86 16.24 -17.12
C ASN A 117 -18.97 15.55 -16.06
N PHE A 118 -19.42 14.45 -15.45
CA PHE A 118 -18.67 13.77 -14.39
C PHE A 118 -17.58 12.86 -14.95
N ASP A 119 -16.33 13.11 -14.56
CA ASP A 119 -15.22 12.21 -14.85
C ASP A 119 -15.02 11.21 -13.71
N VAL A 120 -15.67 10.06 -13.89
CA VAL A 120 -15.53 8.79 -13.16
C VAL A 120 -14.12 8.28 -12.88
N PHE A 121 -13.10 8.77 -13.60
CA PHE A 121 -11.71 8.36 -13.44
C PHE A 121 -10.82 9.46 -12.83
N GLU A 122 -11.36 10.66 -12.61
CA GLU A 122 -10.62 11.80 -12.03
C GLU A 122 -9.98 11.43 -10.68
N GLU A 123 -10.67 10.67 -9.80
CA GLU A 123 -10.09 10.18 -8.53
C GLU A 123 -8.84 9.34 -8.78
N ALA A 124 -8.87 8.41 -9.74
CA ALA A 124 -7.76 7.51 -10.05
C ALA A 124 -6.58 8.23 -10.72
N LYS A 125 -6.86 9.11 -11.69
CA LYS A 125 -5.84 9.92 -12.38
C LYS A 125 -5.13 10.90 -11.42
N ASN A 126 -5.90 11.58 -10.57
CA ASN A 126 -5.35 12.48 -9.56
C ASN A 126 -4.55 11.70 -8.50
N LYS A 127 -5.00 10.49 -8.14
CA LYS A 127 -4.27 9.62 -7.20
C LYS A 127 -2.90 9.21 -7.75
N SER A 128 -2.83 8.73 -8.99
CA SER A 128 -1.55 8.42 -9.69
C SER A 128 -0.57 9.62 -9.63
N PHE A 129 -1.06 10.82 -9.93
CA PHE A 129 -0.25 12.04 -9.82
C PHE A 129 0.31 12.29 -8.40
N PHE A 130 -0.50 12.05 -7.36
CA PHE A 130 -0.08 12.27 -5.97
C PHE A 130 0.80 11.15 -5.40
N GLU A 131 0.64 9.90 -5.85
CA GLU A 131 1.54 8.80 -5.49
C GLU A 131 2.92 9.00 -6.12
N SER A 132 2.98 9.47 -7.37
CA SER A 132 4.23 9.71 -8.11
C SER A 132 4.97 11.03 -7.78
N GLN A 133 4.65 11.74 -6.69
CA GLN A 133 5.25 13.05 -6.37
C GLN A 133 6.78 13.05 -6.24
N LEU A 134 7.39 12.00 -5.68
CA LEU A 134 8.86 11.93 -5.55
C LEU A 134 9.54 11.82 -6.92
N ALA A 135 8.99 10.98 -7.81
CA ALA A 135 9.44 10.85 -9.19
C ALA A 135 9.27 12.17 -9.97
N ILE A 136 8.14 12.86 -9.77
CA ILE A 136 7.87 14.19 -10.35
C ILE A 136 8.90 15.22 -9.87
N ILE A 137 9.17 15.29 -8.57
CA ILE A 137 10.16 16.20 -7.98
C ILE A 137 11.56 15.90 -8.55
N ALA A 138 11.94 14.62 -8.66
CA ALA A 138 13.22 14.21 -9.21
C ALA A 138 13.38 14.64 -10.67
N ILE A 139 12.40 14.36 -11.54
CA ILE A 139 12.51 14.71 -12.97
C ILE A 139 12.45 16.23 -13.21
N CYS A 140 11.66 16.98 -12.42
CA CYS A 140 11.67 18.45 -12.48
C CYS A 140 13.03 19.02 -12.05
N THR A 141 13.63 18.47 -10.99
CA THR A 141 14.94 18.91 -10.49
C THR A 141 16.04 18.59 -11.50
N TYR A 142 16.00 17.40 -12.11
CA TYR A 142 16.90 16.98 -13.17
C TYR A 142 16.82 17.90 -14.39
N GLN A 143 15.62 18.10 -14.94
CA GLN A 143 15.41 18.98 -16.09
C GLN A 143 15.89 20.40 -15.79
N GLN A 144 15.57 20.97 -14.62
CA GLN A 144 16.03 22.32 -14.27
C GLN A 144 17.57 22.40 -14.15
N GLY A 145 18.24 21.32 -13.72
CA GLY A 145 19.71 21.21 -13.75
C GLY A 145 20.28 21.23 -15.17
N VAL A 146 19.60 20.61 -16.14
CA VAL A 146 19.94 20.60 -17.57
C VAL A 146 19.66 21.97 -18.21
N LEU A 147 18.45 22.50 -18.04
CA LEU A 147 18.01 23.77 -18.66
C LEU A 147 18.86 24.96 -18.22
N ASN A 148 19.32 25.00 -16.97
CA ASN A 148 20.18 26.08 -16.47
C ASN A 148 21.58 26.13 -17.15
N LYS A 149 21.95 25.11 -17.95
CA LYS A 149 23.23 25.02 -18.66
C LYS A 149 23.05 24.82 -20.17
N ILE A 150 21.83 24.86 -20.68
CA ILE A 150 21.52 24.34 -22.03
C ILE A 150 22.20 25.12 -23.16
N GLU A 151 22.51 26.41 -22.93
CA GLU A 151 23.25 27.25 -23.88
C GLU A 151 24.76 26.92 -23.91
N ASP A 152 25.29 26.27 -22.87
CA ASP A 152 26.69 25.85 -22.75
C ASP A 152 26.93 24.38 -23.19
N LEU A 153 25.87 23.61 -23.48
CA LEU A 153 25.97 22.20 -23.86
C LEU A 153 26.33 22.03 -25.35
N SER A 154 27.25 21.12 -25.65
CA SER A 154 27.47 20.68 -27.03
C SER A 154 26.27 19.87 -27.54
N GLU A 155 26.09 19.84 -28.87
CA GLU A 155 25.02 19.08 -29.52
C GLU A 155 24.98 17.60 -29.08
N GLU A 156 26.14 16.97 -28.89
CA GLU A 156 26.26 15.59 -28.40
C GLU A 156 25.71 15.41 -26.97
N HIS A 157 25.92 16.40 -26.08
CA HIS A 157 25.31 16.38 -24.75
C HIS A 157 23.80 16.63 -24.83
N ILE A 158 23.32 17.53 -25.70
CA ILE A 158 21.88 17.77 -25.90
C ILE A 158 21.20 16.48 -26.43
N LEU A 159 21.85 15.76 -27.35
CA LEU A 159 21.43 14.43 -27.79
C LEU A 159 21.35 13.45 -26.61
N GLU A 160 22.38 13.38 -25.76
CA GLU A 160 22.36 12.49 -24.58
C GLU A 160 21.18 12.81 -23.64
N GLN A 161 20.88 14.09 -23.40
CA GLN A 161 19.72 14.51 -22.59
C GLN A 161 18.39 14.17 -23.28
N PHE A 162 18.28 14.42 -24.59
CA PHE A 162 17.11 14.03 -25.39
C PHE A 162 16.84 12.52 -25.29
N LEU A 163 17.87 11.68 -25.48
CA LEU A 163 17.76 10.23 -25.40
C LEU A 163 17.29 9.75 -24.01
N LYS A 164 17.75 10.40 -22.93
CA LYS A 164 17.30 10.10 -21.56
C LYS A 164 15.84 10.49 -21.34
N LEU A 165 15.46 11.71 -21.72
CA LEU A 165 14.09 12.20 -21.54
C LEU A 165 13.07 11.44 -22.41
N LEU A 166 13.44 11.07 -23.63
CA LEU A 166 12.60 10.22 -24.50
C LEU A 166 12.36 8.83 -23.89
N GLN A 167 13.37 8.25 -23.23
CA GLN A 167 13.20 6.98 -22.50
C GLN A 167 12.37 7.15 -21.21
N VAL A 168 12.54 8.24 -20.44
CA VAL A 168 11.65 8.55 -19.30
C VAL A 168 10.20 8.68 -19.78
N THR A 169 9.99 9.29 -20.95
CA THR A 169 8.68 9.45 -21.58
C THR A 169 8.07 8.13 -22.05
N LEU A 170 8.88 7.19 -22.53
CA LEU A 170 8.49 5.81 -22.84
C LEU A 170 8.11 5.03 -21.56
N TRP A 171 8.87 5.20 -20.49
CA TRP A 171 8.74 4.44 -19.25
C TRP A 171 7.82 5.06 -18.18
N GLY A 172 7.22 6.24 -18.43
CA GLY A 172 6.34 6.92 -17.48
C GLY A 172 5.22 6.01 -16.94
N ASN A 173 4.60 5.23 -17.84
CA ASN A 173 3.64 4.17 -17.52
C ASN A 173 4.17 3.14 -16.50
N LYS A 174 5.46 2.79 -16.52
CA LYS A 174 6.07 1.79 -15.62
C LYS A 174 6.50 2.35 -14.27
N CYS A 175 6.89 3.62 -14.20
CA CYS A 175 7.19 4.27 -12.92
C CYS A 175 5.95 4.31 -12.02
N ASP A 176 4.75 4.44 -12.60
CA ASP A 176 3.47 4.33 -11.91
C ASP A 176 3.11 2.86 -11.54
N LEU A 177 3.58 1.88 -12.33
CA LEU A 177 3.23 0.45 -12.22
C LEU A 177 4.19 -0.41 -11.37
N SER A 178 5.01 0.16 -10.48
CA SER A 178 5.77 -0.62 -9.47
C SER A 178 4.86 -1.39 -8.48
N VAL A 179 3.54 -1.22 -8.61
CA VAL A 179 2.47 -1.94 -7.90
C VAL A 179 2.10 -3.30 -8.56
N SER A 180 2.38 -3.51 -9.86
CA SER A 180 1.77 -4.61 -10.64
C SER A 180 2.53 -5.96 -10.66
N SER A 181 3.46 -6.20 -9.73
CA SER A 181 4.19 -7.50 -9.64
C SER A 181 4.43 -7.99 -8.20
N GLY A 182 3.72 -7.46 -7.21
CA GLY A 182 3.69 -8.03 -5.84
C GLY A 182 4.95 -7.84 -5.00
N GLN A 183 6.03 -7.23 -5.53
CA GLN A 183 7.15 -6.73 -4.74
C GLN A 183 7.05 -5.22 -4.61
N ALA A 184 6.89 -4.74 -3.38
CA ALA A 184 6.85 -3.31 -3.06
C ALA A 184 8.26 -2.68 -3.19
N ILE A 185 8.72 -2.43 -4.42
CA ILE A 185 9.79 -1.46 -4.64
C ILE A 185 9.14 -0.08 -4.53
N SER A 186 9.22 0.50 -3.34
CA SER A 186 8.86 1.90 -3.10
C SER A 186 9.60 2.80 -4.10
N GLN A 187 8.93 3.86 -4.60
CA GLN A 187 9.51 4.86 -5.51
C GLN A 187 10.56 5.74 -4.79
N GLN A 188 11.64 5.14 -4.30
CA GLN A 188 12.74 5.79 -3.58
C GLN A 188 13.93 6.17 -4.48
N CYS A 189 13.86 5.89 -5.78
CA CYS A 189 14.96 6.14 -6.73
C CYS A 189 14.53 7.06 -7.88
N SER A 190 15.48 7.79 -8.46
CA SER A 190 15.19 8.72 -9.57
C SER A 190 14.73 7.95 -10.83
N PRO A 191 13.75 8.48 -11.59
CA PRO A 191 13.39 7.92 -12.89
C PRO A 191 14.57 7.85 -13.88
N ILE A 192 15.53 8.77 -13.77
CA ILE A 192 16.74 8.83 -14.60
C ILE A 192 17.71 7.69 -14.26
N ASP A 193 17.91 7.40 -12.97
CA ASP A 193 18.86 6.37 -12.52
C ASP A 193 18.38 4.96 -12.91
N SER A 194 17.06 4.80 -13.04
CA SER A 194 16.42 3.54 -13.45
C SER A 194 16.60 3.21 -14.94
N LEU A 195 17.03 4.15 -15.78
CA LEU A 195 17.07 3.99 -17.23
C LEU A 195 18.04 2.88 -17.69
N GLU A 196 19.24 2.78 -17.11
CA GLU A 196 20.22 1.75 -17.52
C GLU A 196 19.73 0.32 -17.23
N VAL A 197 18.88 0.14 -16.21
CA VAL A 197 18.21 -1.14 -15.92
C VAL A 197 17.07 -1.44 -16.91
N LEU A 198 16.41 -0.39 -17.42
CA LEU A 198 15.25 -0.51 -18.31
C LEU A 198 15.64 -0.62 -19.80
N LYS A 199 16.80 -0.09 -20.19
CA LYS A 199 17.34 -0.05 -21.56
C LYS A 199 17.39 -1.41 -22.28
N PRO A 200 17.75 -2.56 -21.66
CA PRO A 200 17.72 -3.87 -22.31
C PRO A 200 16.32 -4.34 -22.73
N TYR A 201 15.26 -3.75 -22.17
CA TYR A 201 13.87 -4.07 -22.49
C TYR A 201 13.31 -3.26 -23.68
N ILE A 202 14.14 -2.40 -24.31
CA ILE A 202 13.78 -1.67 -25.54
C ILE A 202 14.07 -2.59 -26.74
N LEU A 203 13.03 -3.17 -27.34
CA LEU A 203 13.16 -4.20 -28.39
C LEU A 203 13.48 -3.63 -29.79
N VAL A 204 13.12 -2.37 -30.02
CA VAL A 204 13.39 -1.56 -31.23
C VAL A 204 13.63 -0.15 -30.73
N ASP A 205 14.72 0.46 -31.19
CA ASP A 205 15.18 1.79 -30.77
C ASP A 205 15.52 2.63 -32.02
N ASP A 206 14.59 3.51 -32.39
CA ASP A 206 14.74 4.50 -33.45
C ASP A 206 14.98 5.93 -32.90
N SER A 207 15.41 6.08 -31.64
CA SER A 207 15.62 7.39 -30.99
C SER A 207 16.55 8.32 -31.75
N LYS A 208 17.66 7.80 -32.30
CA LYS A 208 18.61 8.55 -33.14
C LYS A 208 18.00 8.98 -34.47
N SER A 209 17.07 8.21 -35.01
CA SER A 209 16.29 8.58 -36.19
C SER A 209 15.41 9.80 -35.86
N VAL A 210 14.72 9.77 -34.71
CA VAL A 210 13.88 10.89 -34.23
C VAL A 210 14.71 12.17 -34.06
N TRP A 211 15.87 12.08 -33.41
CA TRP A 211 16.82 13.19 -33.28
C TRP A 211 17.19 13.80 -34.64
N SER A 212 17.53 12.95 -35.61
CA SER A 212 17.96 13.39 -36.95
C SER A 212 16.87 14.19 -37.67
N VAL A 213 15.58 13.83 -37.52
CA VAL A 213 14.48 14.61 -38.12
C VAL A 213 14.27 15.95 -37.42
N LEU A 214 14.43 16.02 -36.10
CA LEU A 214 14.33 17.29 -35.37
C LEU A 214 15.44 18.26 -35.80
N ILE A 215 16.71 17.81 -35.81
CA ILE A 215 17.85 18.63 -36.24
C ILE A 215 17.75 19.06 -37.71
N ASN A 216 17.39 18.14 -38.62
CA ASN A 216 17.25 18.46 -40.03
C ASN A 216 16.10 19.46 -40.28
N SER A 217 15.01 19.37 -39.51
CA SER A 217 13.88 20.32 -39.61
C SER A 217 14.29 21.72 -39.14
N SER A 218 15.00 21.83 -38.01
CA SER A 218 15.56 23.11 -37.53
C SER A 218 16.56 23.72 -38.51
N SER A 219 17.37 22.89 -39.18
CA SER A 219 18.38 23.34 -40.15
C SER A 219 17.78 23.83 -41.47
N ALA A 220 16.57 23.39 -41.83
CA ALA A 220 15.88 23.76 -43.07
C ALA A 220 15.21 25.15 -43.03
N GLY A 221 15.37 25.92 -41.94
CA GLY A 221 14.73 27.23 -41.76
C GLY A 221 13.23 27.17 -41.46
N SER A 222 12.66 25.97 -41.28
CA SER A 222 11.30 25.78 -40.80
C SER A 222 11.28 25.87 -39.27
N LEU A 223 10.28 26.55 -38.73
CA LEU A 223 9.94 26.48 -37.30
C LEU A 223 9.38 25.07 -37.02
N PRO A 224 10.07 24.18 -36.27
CA PRO A 224 9.65 22.79 -36.17
C PRO A 224 8.44 22.65 -35.24
N ARG A 225 7.33 22.15 -35.78
CA ARG A 225 6.14 21.77 -35.01
C ARG A 225 6.28 20.31 -34.59
N VAL A 226 6.10 20.02 -33.30
CA VAL A 226 6.03 18.64 -32.78
C VAL A 226 4.65 18.38 -32.21
N ASP A 227 4.03 17.30 -32.64
CA ASP A 227 2.73 16.86 -32.15
C ASP A 227 2.91 15.69 -31.18
N ILE A 228 2.18 15.68 -30.07
CA ILE A 228 2.20 14.61 -29.07
C ILE A 228 0.76 14.11 -28.89
N VAL A 229 0.47 12.92 -29.41
CA VAL A 229 -0.81 12.23 -29.21
C VAL A 229 -0.71 11.43 -27.92
N LEU A 230 -1.39 11.94 -26.89
CA LEU A 230 -1.24 11.52 -25.50
C LEU A 230 -1.90 10.16 -25.23
N ASP A 231 -1.36 9.47 -24.22
CA ASP A 231 -1.95 8.28 -23.58
C ASP A 231 -2.43 8.72 -22.19
N ASN A 232 -1.75 8.30 -21.11
CA ASN A 232 -2.26 8.47 -19.74
C ASN A 232 -1.93 9.82 -19.10
N ALA A 233 -2.80 10.24 -18.18
CA ALA A 233 -2.58 11.33 -17.23
C ALA A 233 -1.57 10.92 -16.14
N GLY A 234 -1.50 11.68 -15.03
CA GLY A 234 -0.63 11.34 -13.91
C GLY A 234 0.85 11.50 -14.27
N PHE A 235 1.68 10.52 -13.94
CA PHE A 235 3.12 10.61 -14.18
C PHE A 235 3.50 10.56 -15.67
N GLU A 236 2.80 9.82 -16.52
CA GLU A 236 3.12 9.76 -17.96
C GLU A 236 2.92 11.13 -18.62
N LEU A 237 1.79 11.79 -18.38
CA LEU A 237 1.57 13.15 -18.85
C LEU A 237 2.67 14.10 -18.35
N VAL A 238 3.10 14.00 -17.09
CA VAL A 238 4.22 14.82 -16.60
C VAL A 238 5.49 14.56 -17.43
N THR A 239 5.83 13.32 -17.77
CA THR A 239 7.03 13.06 -18.59
C THR A 239 6.88 13.58 -20.02
N ASP A 240 5.68 13.57 -20.60
CA ASP A 240 5.36 14.23 -21.88
C ASP A 240 5.57 15.75 -21.82
N LEU A 241 5.08 16.42 -20.76
CA LEU A 241 5.26 17.87 -20.57
C LEU A 241 6.73 18.26 -20.34
N ILE A 242 7.47 17.44 -19.58
CA ILE A 242 8.92 17.60 -19.37
C ILE A 242 9.67 17.51 -20.72
N LEU A 243 9.36 16.51 -21.55
CA LEU A 243 9.96 16.35 -22.87
C LEU A 243 9.64 17.54 -23.79
N ALA A 244 8.37 17.97 -23.83
CA ALA A 244 7.92 19.12 -24.61
C ALA A 244 8.64 20.42 -24.22
N ASP A 245 8.85 20.67 -22.92
CA ASP A 245 9.56 21.86 -22.42
C ASP A 245 11.07 21.79 -22.74
N PHE A 246 11.65 20.59 -22.68
CA PHE A 246 13.02 20.37 -23.16
C PHE A 246 13.16 20.61 -24.66
N LEU A 247 12.23 20.13 -25.51
CA LEU A 247 12.27 20.33 -26.96
C LEU A 247 12.21 21.81 -27.34
N LEU A 248 11.40 22.61 -26.66
CA LEU A 248 11.37 24.06 -26.84
C LEU A 248 12.66 24.73 -26.33
N SER A 249 13.09 24.40 -25.13
CA SER A 249 14.26 25.02 -24.49
C SER A 249 15.58 24.71 -25.22
N SER A 250 15.68 23.53 -25.84
CA SER A 250 16.81 23.11 -26.70
C SER A 250 16.72 23.63 -28.14
N ARG A 251 15.63 24.32 -28.51
CA ARG A 251 15.34 24.78 -29.89
C ARG A 251 15.22 23.64 -30.92
N LEU A 252 14.90 22.43 -30.46
CA LEU A 252 14.54 21.28 -31.30
C LEU A 252 13.09 21.36 -31.79
N ALA A 253 12.26 22.17 -31.13
CA ALA A 253 10.91 22.54 -31.55
C ALA A 253 10.66 24.03 -31.32
N SER A 254 9.69 24.58 -32.05
CA SER A 254 9.17 25.94 -31.87
C SER A 254 7.76 25.98 -31.30
N THR A 255 6.95 24.97 -31.60
CA THR A 255 5.58 24.79 -31.08
C THR A 255 5.32 23.32 -30.77
N ILE A 256 4.58 23.06 -29.69
CA ILE A 256 4.15 21.72 -29.31
C ILE A 256 2.62 21.65 -29.33
N HIS A 257 2.09 20.66 -30.05
CA HIS A 257 0.65 20.43 -30.18
C HIS A 257 0.29 19.13 -29.44
N PHE A 258 -0.40 19.23 -28.32
CA PHE A 258 -0.88 18.07 -27.56
C PHE A 258 -2.26 17.65 -28.06
N HIS A 259 -2.44 16.36 -28.30
CA HIS A 259 -3.72 15.76 -28.69
C HIS A 259 -4.20 14.84 -27.59
N GLY A 260 -5.28 15.23 -26.92
CA GLY A 260 -5.92 14.48 -25.84
C GLY A 260 -7.22 13.80 -26.26
N LYS A 261 -7.94 13.26 -25.27
CA LYS A 261 -9.23 12.59 -25.49
C LYS A 261 -10.39 13.55 -25.19
N TYR A 262 -11.42 13.52 -26.04
CA TYR A 262 -12.62 14.35 -25.96
C TYR A 262 -13.46 14.08 -24.69
N MET A 263 -13.45 12.85 -24.20
CA MET A 263 -14.23 12.39 -23.05
C MET A 263 -13.37 11.44 -22.19
N PRO A 264 -13.79 11.10 -20.95
CA PRO A 264 -13.15 10.08 -20.13
C PRO A 264 -12.99 8.76 -20.92
N TRP A 265 -11.75 8.28 -21.03
CA TRP A 265 -11.39 7.24 -21.99
C TRP A 265 -10.33 6.31 -21.38
N PHE A 266 -10.43 5.01 -21.64
CA PHE A 266 -9.43 4.00 -21.27
C PHE A 266 -8.90 4.07 -19.82
N VAL A 267 -9.78 4.49 -18.90
CA VAL A 267 -9.50 4.79 -17.47
C VAL A 267 -8.56 5.99 -17.29
N SER A 268 -7.31 5.86 -17.70
CA SER A 268 -6.26 6.80 -17.34
C SER A 268 -5.93 7.85 -18.41
N ASP A 269 -6.56 7.81 -19.60
CA ASP A 269 -6.20 8.72 -20.69
C ASP A 269 -6.40 10.20 -20.35
N THR A 270 -5.49 11.03 -20.87
CA THR A 270 -5.51 12.49 -20.68
C THR A 270 -6.65 13.15 -21.47
N THR A 271 -7.61 13.72 -20.75
CA THR A 271 -8.54 14.72 -21.27
C THR A 271 -7.98 16.13 -21.10
N LYS A 272 -8.62 17.13 -21.72
CA LYS A 272 -8.27 18.55 -21.52
C LYS A 272 -8.28 18.98 -20.06
N LYS A 273 -9.25 18.48 -19.29
CA LYS A 273 -9.40 18.75 -17.87
C LYS A 273 -8.19 18.24 -17.07
N ASP A 274 -7.66 17.06 -17.40
CA ASP A 274 -6.48 16.48 -16.74
C ASP A 274 -5.21 17.29 -17.04
N PHE A 275 -5.05 17.73 -18.29
CA PHE A 275 -3.93 18.58 -18.73
C PHE A 275 -3.91 19.92 -17.99
N GLU A 276 -5.04 20.63 -17.99
CA GLU A 276 -5.19 21.90 -17.26
C GLU A 276 -5.03 21.72 -15.74
N TRP A 277 -5.58 20.63 -15.18
CA TRP A 277 -5.43 20.29 -13.76
C TRP A 277 -3.96 20.03 -13.39
N THR A 278 -3.22 19.29 -14.22
CA THR A 278 -1.81 18.95 -14.00
C THR A 278 -0.93 20.20 -13.96
N ILE A 279 -1.08 21.10 -14.94
CA ILE A 279 -0.37 22.39 -14.96
C ILE A 279 -0.76 23.23 -13.73
N LYS A 280 -2.05 23.20 -13.32
CA LYS A 280 -2.55 23.90 -12.13
C LYS A 280 -1.99 23.35 -10.81
N GLN A 281 -1.75 22.04 -10.68
CA GLN A 281 -1.08 21.47 -9.50
C GLN A 281 0.40 21.87 -9.46
N PHE A 282 1.09 21.82 -10.60
CA PHE A 282 2.47 22.28 -10.70
C PHE A 282 2.62 23.75 -10.27
N LEU A 283 1.80 24.65 -10.82
CA LEU A 283 1.73 26.07 -10.44
C LEU A 283 1.50 26.31 -8.94
N ARG A 284 0.78 25.39 -8.27
CA ARG A 284 0.42 25.46 -6.85
C ARG A 284 1.40 24.72 -5.93
N SER A 285 2.39 24.03 -6.49
CA SER A 285 3.34 23.26 -5.71
C SER A 285 4.25 24.17 -4.89
N ASN A 286 4.45 23.83 -3.61
CA ASN A 286 5.43 24.49 -2.75
C ASN A 286 6.88 24.11 -3.13
N HIS A 287 7.08 23.11 -4.00
CA HIS A 287 8.41 22.71 -4.45
C HIS A 287 8.93 23.62 -5.57
N LYS A 288 10.07 24.28 -5.33
CA LYS A 288 10.70 25.31 -6.20
C LYS A 288 10.74 24.95 -7.69
N TYR A 289 11.15 23.72 -8.03
CA TYR A 289 11.30 23.34 -9.43
C TYR A 289 9.97 22.94 -10.10
N MET A 290 9.01 22.40 -9.34
CA MET A 290 7.67 22.10 -9.88
C MET A 290 6.90 23.39 -10.17
N SER A 291 6.93 24.37 -9.26
CA SER A 291 6.28 25.67 -9.50
C SER A 291 6.95 26.46 -10.62
N LYS A 292 8.29 26.37 -10.77
CA LYS A 292 8.99 26.93 -11.93
C LYS A 292 8.53 26.28 -13.26
N CYS A 293 8.48 24.94 -13.34
CA CYS A 293 7.94 24.26 -14.52
C CYS A 293 6.47 24.65 -14.79
N GLY A 294 5.61 24.62 -13.77
CA GLY A 294 4.19 25.02 -13.92
C GLY A 294 4.00 26.46 -14.42
N ALA A 295 4.81 27.39 -13.94
CA ALA A 295 4.81 28.79 -14.42
C ALA A 295 5.22 28.89 -15.89
N GLN A 296 6.25 28.14 -16.30
CA GLN A 296 6.73 28.08 -17.68
C GLN A 296 5.69 27.44 -18.62
N TRP A 297 5.12 26.30 -18.23
CA TRP A 297 4.09 25.59 -19.00
C TRP A 297 2.84 26.43 -19.19
N LYS A 298 2.39 27.12 -18.14
CA LYS A 298 1.28 28.09 -18.24
C LYS A 298 1.59 29.22 -19.22
N LYS A 299 2.85 29.68 -19.26
CA LYS A 299 3.29 30.69 -20.22
C LYS A 299 3.22 30.14 -21.66
N TYR A 300 3.76 28.95 -21.93
CA TYR A 300 3.67 28.34 -23.26
C TYR A 300 2.22 28.19 -23.74
N CYS A 301 1.30 27.75 -22.87
CA CYS A 301 -0.13 27.66 -23.22
C CYS A 301 -0.76 29.03 -23.51
N LYS A 302 -0.35 30.08 -22.79
CA LYS A 302 -0.88 31.44 -22.97
C LYS A 302 -0.35 32.10 -24.24
N ASP A 303 0.93 31.88 -24.54
CA ASP A 303 1.64 32.51 -25.66
C ASP A 303 1.47 31.70 -26.97
N GLY A 304 0.68 30.62 -26.96
CA GLY A 304 0.39 29.77 -28.12
C GLY A 304 1.52 28.82 -28.52
N THR A 305 2.62 28.78 -27.76
CA THR A 305 3.75 27.87 -27.96
C THR A 305 3.36 26.41 -27.66
N TRP A 306 2.47 26.21 -26.69
CA TRP A 306 1.77 24.95 -26.45
C TRP A 306 0.29 25.11 -26.79
N THR A 307 -0.25 24.19 -27.57
CA THR A 307 -1.69 24.09 -27.84
C THR A 307 -2.19 22.71 -27.42
N PHE A 308 -3.45 22.63 -26.99
CA PHE A 308 -4.12 21.37 -26.65
C PHE A 308 -5.40 21.22 -27.46
N ASP A 309 -5.50 20.11 -28.19
CA ASP A 309 -6.63 19.73 -29.03
C ASP A 309 -7.25 18.42 -28.51
N ASP A 310 -8.57 18.36 -28.44
CA ASP A 310 -9.36 17.22 -27.96
C ASP A 310 -10.28 16.64 -29.05
N HIS A 311 -9.85 16.68 -30.32
CA HIS A 311 -10.62 16.22 -31.47
C HIS A 311 -11.29 14.84 -31.25
N LYS A 312 -12.62 14.78 -31.47
CA LYS A 312 -13.46 13.59 -31.26
C LYS A 312 -12.94 12.31 -31.92
N TYR A 313 -12.19 12.42 -33.02
CA TYR A 313 -11.59 11.28 -33.73
C TYR A 313 -10.71 10.41 -32.82
N TRP A 314 -10.02 11.01 -31.84
CA TRP A 314 -9.17 10.27 -30.90
C TRP A 314 -9.97 9.27 -30.05
N THR A 315 -11.25 9.56 -29.80
CA THR A 315 -12.21 8.72 -29.07
C THR A 315 -13.20 7.96 -29.96
N LEU A 316 -13.15 8.10 -31.30
CA LEU A 316 -13.90 7.24 -32.22
C LEU A 316 -13.30 5.81 -32.29
N PRO A 317 -14.03 4.79 -32.77
CA PRO A 317 -13.51 3.41 -32.88
C PRO A 317 -12.62 3.17 -34.11
N HIS A 318 -12.45 4.17 -34.98
CA HIS A 318 -11.75 4.08 -36.26
C HIS A 318 -10.25 3.78 -36.10
N GLU A 319 -9.72 2.95 -37.02
CA GLU A 319 -8.27 2.80 -37.25
C GLU A 319 -7.69 4.13 -37.78
N PHE A 320 -6.43 4.48 -37.50
CA PHE A 320 -5.89 5.76 -37.97
C PHE A 320 -5.79 5.88 -39.50
N CYS A 321 -5.73 4.75 -40.24
CA CYS A 321 -5.80 4.78 -41.70
C CYS A 321 -7.11 5.36 -42.27
N ASP A 322 -8.20 5.38 -41.50
CA ASP A 322 -9.47 5.98 -41.93
C ASP A 322 -9.50 7.51 -41.72
N MET A 323 -8.50 8.10 -41.03
CA MET A 323 -8.55 9.51 -40.58
C MET A 323 -8.65 10.49 -41.75
N ALA A 324 -7.96 10.25 -42.85
CA ALA A 324 -8.02 11.12 -44.04
C ALA A 324 -9.41 11.16 -44.70
N GLN A 325 -10.27 10.17 -44.44
CA GLN A 325 -11.66 10.13 -44.93
C GLN A 325 -12.65 10.65 -43.88
N VAL A 326 -12.46 10.29 -42.61
CA VAL A 326 -13.44 10.51 -41.53
C VAL A 326 -13.19 11.82 -40.76
N ALA A 327 -11.94 12.26 -40.68
CA ALA A 327 -11.53 13.50 -40.02
C ALA A 327 -10.45 14.23 -40.88
N PRO A 328 -10.78 14.64 -42.12
CA PRO A 328 -9.83 15.24 -43.05
C PRO A 328 -9.21 16.53 -42.50
N GLU A 329 -9.93 17.31 -41.71
CA GLU A 329 -9.43 18.49 -41.00
C GLU A 329 -8.29 18.15 -40.02
N LEU A 330 -8.44 17.09 -39.22
CA LEU A 330 -7.39 16.62 -38.32
C LEU A 330 -6.18 16.08 -39.10
N TYR A 331 -6.42 15.28 -40.15
CA TYR A 331 -5.34 14.74 -40.99
C TYR A 331 -4.51 15.86 -41.64
N ASN A 332 -5.19 16.86 -42.22
CA ASN A 332 -4.56 18.03 -42.84
C ASN A 332 -3.82 18.93 -41.83
N ASP A 333 -4.22 18.96 -40.56
CA ASP A 333 -3.47 19.66 -39.53
C ASP A 333 -2.21 18.89 -39.08
N LEU A 334 -2.32 17.58 -38.89
CA LEU A 334 -1.18 16.71 -38.60
C LEU A 334 -0.13 16.69 -39.72
N GLN A 335 -0.51 16.92 -40.98
CA GLN A 335 0.42 17.10 -42.10
C GLN A 335 1.36 18.32 -41.96
N LYS A 336 1.04 19.28 -41.08
CA LYS A 336 1.90 20.45 -40.79
C LYS A 336 2.98 20.13 -39.76
N SER A 337 2.95 18.95 -39.15
CA SER A 337 3.91 18.53 -38.14
C SER A 337 5.26 18.18 -38.76
N SER A 338 6.34 18.52 -38.07
CA SER A 338 7.69 18.02 -38.39
C SER A 338 7.91 16.63 -37.79
N LEU A 339 7.22 16.31 -36.67
CA LEU A 339 7.28 15.02 -36.00
C LEU A 339 6.02 14.80 -35.14
N ILE A 340 5.37 13.65 -35.32
CA ILE A 340 4.25 13.21 -34.46
C ILE A 340 4.70 12.07 -33.53
N LEU A 341 4.60 12.28 -32.23
CA LEU A 341 4.85 11.28 -31.18
C LEU A 341 3.52 10.67 -30.72
N PHE A 342 3.32 9.37 -30.97
CA PHE A 342 2.17 8.62 -30.49
C PHE A 342 2.51 7.85 -29.21
N LYS A 343 1.92 8.25 -28.08
CA LYS A 343 2.14 7.62 -26.77
C LYS A 343 1.32 6.34 -26.61
N GLY A 344 1.89 5.35 -25.93
CA GLY A 344 1.12 4.24 -25.36
C GLY A 344 0.66 3.15 -26.33
N ASP A 345 -0.13 2.22 -25.78
CA ASP A 345 -0.51 0.98 -26.47
C ASP A 345 -1.74 1.17 -27.37
N LEU A 346 -2.75 1.92 -26.93
CA LEU A 346 -3.97 2.15 -27.71
C LEU A 346 -3.69 2.90 -29.02
N ASN A 347 -2.86 3.95 -28.97
CA ASN A 347 -2.47 4.66 -30.18
C ASN A 347 -1.70 3.76 -31.15
N TYR A 348 -0.85 2.85 -30.65
CA TYR A 348 -0.19 1.86 -31.49
C TYR A 348 -1.15 0.84 -32.12
N ARG A 349 -2.14 0.37 -31.36
CA ARG A 349 -3.22 -0.49 -31.87
C ARG A 349 -4.01 0.23 -32.96
N LYS A 350 -4.37 1.51 -32.78
CA LYS A 350 -5.02 2.33 -33.82
C LYS A 350 -4.13 2.61 -35.03
N LEU A 351 -2.82 2.81 -34.85
CA LEU A 351 -1.83 2.94 -35.93
C LEU A 351 -1.73 1.67 -36.79
N THR A 352 -1.83 0.49 -36.17
CA THR A 352 -1.65 -0.82 -36.82
C THR A 352 -2.96 -1.56 -37.13
N GLY A 353 -4.10 -0.97 -36.78
CA GLY A 353 -5.42 -1.54 -36.97
C GLY A 353 -5.82 -2.68 -36.02
N ASP A 354 -5.07 -2.88 -34.93
CA ASP A 354 -5.26 -3.98 -33.96
C ASP A 354 -5.27 -5.39 -34.60
N ARG A 355 -4.53 -5.55 -35.70
CA ARG A 355 -4.56 -6.77 -36.55
C ARG A 355 -3.48 -7.78 -36.14
N LYS A 356 -3.75 -9.06 -36.42
CA LYS A 356 -2.80 -10.18 -36.28
C LYS A 356 -1.74 -10.16 -37.41
N TRP A 357 -0.87 -9.16 -37.38
CA TRP A 357 0.28 -9.07 -38.27
C TRP A 357 1.37 -10.09 -37.88
N ASP A 358 2.17 -10.53 -38.87
CA ASP A 358 3.45 -11.19 -38.58
C ASP A 358 4.42 -10.15 -37.99
N TYR A 359 5.16 -10.55 -36.94
CA TYR A 359 6.10 -9.69 -36.21
C TYR A 359 7.15 -9.00 -37.10
N THR A 360 7.48 -9.57 -38.25
CA THR A 360 8.49 -9.06 -39.19
C THR A 360 7.92 -8.09 -40.25
N VAL A 361 6.59 -7.89 -40.30
CA VAL A 361 5.95 -6.93 -41.20
C VAL A 361 6.55 -5.53 -40.99
N PRO A 362 6.96 -4.79 -42.03
CA PRO A 362 7.47 -3.43 -41.83
C PRO A 362 6.39 -2.51 -41.24
N PHE A 363 6.74 -1.71 -40.22
CA PHE A 363 5.80 -0.79 -39.56
C PHE A 363 5.09 0.14 -40.57
N GLN A 364 5.80 0.66 -41.57
CA GLN A 364 5.23 1.47 -42.67
C GLN A 364 4.08 0.76 -43.42
N ARG A 365 4.12 -0.58 -43.55
CA ARG A 365 3.04 -1.38 -44.17
C ARG A 365 1.88 -1.57 -43.20
N ALA A 366 2.15 -1.74 -41.91
CA ALA A 366 1.13 -1.87 -40.87
C ALA A 366 0.33 -0.57 -40.64
N LEU A 367 0.90 0.60 -40.97
CA LEU A 367 0.21 1.90 -40.97
C LEU A 367 -0.91 2.03 -42.03
N ARG A 368 -1.00 1.09 -42.99
CA ARG A 368 -2.07 1.03 -44.02
C ARG A 368 -2.33 2.35 -44.78
N GLY A 369 -1.31 3.18 -44.95
CA GLY A 369 -1.40 4.48 -45.63
C GLY A 369 -1.48 5.70 -44.72
N PHE A 370 -1.61 5.53 -43.39
CA PHE A 370 -1.56 6.63 -42.43
C PHE A 370 -0.14 7.20 -42.31
N GLN A 371 0.17 8.23 -43.10
CA GLN A 371 1.48 8.91 -43.13
C GLN A 371 1.28 10.43 -43.31
N PRO A 372 0.63 11.14 -42.35
CA PRO A 372 0.45 12.59 -42.45
C PRO A 372 1.80 13.32 -42.38
N ALA A 373 2.67 12.92 -41.46
CA ALA A 373 4.01 13.47 -41.24
C ALA A 373 4.95 12.37 -40.74
N PRO A 374 6.28 12.62 -40.59
CA PRO A 374 7.17 11.73 -39.87
C PRO A 374 6.61 11.44 -38.48
N LEU A 375 6.48 10.16 -38.11
CA LEU A 375 5.87 9.75 -36.85
C LEU A 375 6.69 8.69 -36.13
N CYS A 376 6.60 8.66 -34.81
CA CYS A 376 7.21 7.67 -33.95
C CYS A 376 6.19 7.25 -32.87
N SER A 377 6.18 5.97 -32.49
CA SER A 377 5.35 5.48 -31.38
C SER A 377 6.23 5.14 -30.18
N LEU A 378 5.90 5.73 -29.02
CA LEU A 378 6.53 5.50 -27.72
C LEU A 378 5.66 4.52 -26.93
N ARG A 379 5.90 3.21 -27.08
CA ARG A 379 4.97 2.16 -26.62
C ARG A 379 5.58 1.24 -25.55
N THR A 380 4.88 1.11 -24.42
CA THR A 380 4.96 -0.08 -23.55
C THR A 380 4.00 -1.16 -24.09
N LEU A 381 4.44 -2.41 -24.27
CA LEU A 381 3.57 -3.43 -24.87
C LEU A 381 2.52 -3.89 -23.87
N LYS A 382 1.23 -3.62 -24.16
CA LYS A 382 0.07 -4.07 -23.39
C LYS A 382 -0.87 -4.98 -24.20
N ALA A 383 -0.60 -5.20 -25.50
CA ALA A 383 -1.40 -6.03 -26.41
C ALA A 383 -0.55 -6.86 -27.39
N ASP A 384 -1.12 -7.98 -27.88
CA ASP A 384 -0.44 -8.98 -28.72
C ASP A 384 -0.01 -8.50 -30.11
N VAL A 385 -0.55 -7.38 -30.61
CA VAL A 385 -0.13 -6.81 -31.90
C VAL A 385 1.29 -6.27 -31.83
N GLN A 386 2.16 -6.73 -32.73
CA GLN A 386 3.55 -6.28 -32.82
C GLN A 386 4.05 -6.43 -34.27
N VAL A 387 4.82 -5.46 -34.77
CA VAL A 387 5.42 -5.50 -36.11
C VAL A 387 6.84 -4.92 -36.13
N GLY A 388 7.55 -4.97 -37.25
CA GLY A 388 8.86 -4.34 -37.45
C GLY A 388 10.03 -4.98 -36.69
N LEU A 389 9.84 -6.16 -36.09
CA LEU A 389 10.92 -6.91 -35.45
C LEU A 389 11.84 -7.57 -36.47
N LYS A 390 13.07 -7.88 -36.07
CA LYS A 390 14.01 -8.67 -36.90
C LYS A 390 13.59 -10.14 -36.92
N HIS A 391 13.93 -10.86 -38.00
CA HIS A 391 13.77 -12.32 -38.04
C HIS A 391 14.42 -12.98 -36.81
N GLY A 392 13.74 -13.97 -36.23
CA GLY A 392 14.18 -14.66 -35.01
C GLY A 392 13.82 -13.96 -33.69
N GLN A 393 13.58 -12.64 -33.69
CA GLN A 393 13.32 -11.87 -32.47
C GLN A 393 11.93 -12.16 -31.84
N GLY A 394 10.95 -12.57 -32.66
CA GLY A 394 9.59 -12.93 -32.21
C GLY A 394 9.30 -14.43 -32.10
N SER A 395 10.26 -15.31 -32.40
CA SER A 395 10.06 -16.77 -32.33
C SER A 395 10.20 -17.33 -30.91
N VAL A 396 9.37 -18.32 -30.60
CA VAL A 396 9.16 -18.91 -29.26
C VAL A 396 10.48 -19.28 -28.58
N GLY A 397 10.86 -18.53 -27.55
CA GLY A 397 12.09 -18.74 -26.78
C GLY A 397 12.60 -17.48 -26.08
N PHE A 398 12.62 -16.34 -26.77
CA PHE A 398 13.09 -15.07 -26.19
C PHE A 398 11.99 -14.26 -25.46
N ILE A 399 10.75 -14.42 -25.90
CA ILE A 399 9.60 -13.65 -25.40
C ILE A 399 8.63 -14.60 -24.71
N SER A 400 8.71 -14.70 -23.38
CA SER A 400 7.62 -15.27 -22.60
C SER A 400 6.44 -14.28 -22.53
N HIS A 401 5.24 -14.77 -22.21
CA HIS A 401 4.07 -13.91 -22.05
C HIS A 401 4.28 -12.86 -20.92
N ASP A 402 5.19 -13.15 -19.99
CA ASP A 402 5.64 -12.27 -18.91
C ASP A 402 6.71 -11.25 -19.34
N GLN A 403 7.53 -11.59 -20.35
CA GLN A 403 8.48 -10.66 -21.00
C GLN A 403 7.77 -9.61 -21.85
N LEU A 404 6.64 -9.94 -22.50
CA LEU A 404 5.82 -8.96 -23.24
C LEU A 404 5.40 -7.80 -22.34
N LYS A 405 4.83 -8.10 -21.17
CA LYS A 405 4.42 -7.11 -20.15
C LYS A 405 5.59 -6.29 -19.56
N LYS A 406 6.82 -6.77 -19.74
CA LYS A 406 8.06 -6.12 -19.28
C LYS A 406 8.83 -5.42 -20.41
N SER A 407 8.42 -5.55 -21.67
CA SER A 407 9.12 -4.96 -22.81
C SER A 407 8.59 -3.58 -23.20
N SER A 408 9.35 -2.82 -23.98
CA SER A 408 8.89 -1.58 -24.64
C SER A 408 9.58 -1.38 -25.97
N LEU A 409 9.02 -0.47 -26.77
CA LEU A 409 9.38 -0.26 -28.16
C LEU A 409 9.33 1.21 -28.52
N LEU A 410 10.34 1.63 -29.26
CA LEU A 410 10.46 2.95 -29.85
C LEU A 410 10.50 2.78 -31.36
N PHE A 411 9.39 3.08 -32.04
CA PHE A 411 9.15 2.58 -33.40
C PHE A 411 9.75 3.39 -34.56
N LYS A 412 10.00 2.63 -35.63
CA LYS A 412 10.61 3.04 -36.89
C LYS A 412 9.90 4.21 -37.58
N MET A 413 10.61 5.32 -37.63
CA MET A 413 10.10 6.56 -38.19
C MET A 413 10.08 6.55 -39.72
N VAL A 414 8.93 6.86 -40.31
CA VAL A 414 8.73 6.85 -41.77
C VAL A 414 9.19 8.18 -42.37
N HIS A 415 10.28 8.13 -43.14
CA HIS A 415 10.76 9.29 -43.88
C HIS A 415 9.98 9.46 -45.20
N ASN A 416 9.48 10.67 -45.44
CA ASN A 416 8.94 11.02 -46.75
C ASN A 416 10.11 11.26 -47.71
N ARG A 417 10.45 10.28 -48.56
CA ARG A 417 11.61 10.35 -49.45
C ARG A 417 11.37 11.31 -50.60
N ASN A 418 11.89 12.52 -50.49
CA ASN A 418 12.41 13.30 -51.61
C ASN A 418 13.63 14.12 -51.12
N VAL A 419 14.60 14.34 -52.03
CA VAL A 419 15.97 14.89 -51.83
C VAL A 419 17.04 13.81 -51.54
N ALA A 420 18.23 14.01 -52.12
CA ALA A 420 19.19 12.97 -52.53
C ALA A 420 20.60 13.17 -51.95
N ASN A 421 21.41 12.09 -51.95
CA ASN A 421 22.86 12.00 -51.67
C ASN A 421 23.36 12.60 -50.33
N ASP A 422 24.40 12.10 -49.67
CA ASP A 422 25.65 11.54 -50.20
C ASP A 422 26.28 10.45 -49.29
N ARG A 423 27.46 9.93 -49.67
CA ARG A 423 28.25 8.89 -49.00
C ARG A 423 29.45 9.46 -48.23
N SER A 424 30.11 8.57 -47.46
CA SER A 424 31.41 8.75 -46.74
C SER A 424 31.30 9.59 -45.46
N THR A 425 32.04 9.42 -44.36
CA THR A 425 33.18 8.57 -43.89
C THR A 425 32.97 8.25 -42.39
N GLY A 426 33.70 7.42 -41.63
CA GLY A 426 34.89 6.58 -41.90
C GLY A 426 35.95 6.62 -40.76
N LEU A 427 35.81 5.73 -39.76
CA LEU A 427 36.83 5.20 -38.80
C LEU A 427 37.37 6.03 -37.60
N TYR A 428 37.96 5.26 -36.65
CA TYR A 428 38.95 5.57 -35.58
C TYR A 428 38.43 6.17 -34.23
N THR A 429 38.84 5.74 -33.02
CA THR A 429 39.47 4.47 -32.55
C THR A 429 39.25 4.25 -31.04
N TYR A 430 39.50 3.03 -30.55
CA TYR A 430 39.71 2.71 -29.12
C TYR A 430 41.06 3.23 -28.59
N GLU A 431 41.13 3.68 -27.34
CA GLU A 431 42.32 3.49 -26.49
C GLU A 431 41.97 3.52 -24.99
N ARG A 432 42.83 2.91 -24.14
CA ARG A 432 42.56 2.64 -22.71
C ARG A 432 43.87 2.51 -21.92
N ILE A 433 43.83 2.77 -20.60
CA ILE A 433 44.90 2.53 -19.58
C ILE A 433 46.15 3.47 -19.78
N SER A 434 46.90 4.00 -18.79
CA SER A 434 47.10 3.63 -17.38
C SER A 434 47.67 4.75 -16.45
N ASN A 435 47.31 4.67 -15.17
CA ASN A 435 48.12 4.82 -13.93
C ASN A 435 49.16 5.94 -13.70
N VAL A 436 49.05 6.58 -12.50
CA VAL A 436 50.14 6.73 -11.50
C VAL A 436 49.58 6.60 -10.06
N HIS A 437 50.21 5.79 -9.18
CA HIS A 437 50.09 5.76 -7.69
C HIS A 437 51.28 6.59 -7.09
N TRP A 438 51.39 7.02 -5.82
CA TRP A 438 51.27 6.44 -4.46
C TRP A 438 51.17 7.66 -3.46
N SER A 439 50.38 7.76 -2.38
CA SER A 439 50.23 6.99 -1.11
C SER A 439 51.24 7.40 0.03
N PRO A 440 51.14 6.98 1.33
CA PRO A 440 50.70 7.89 2.42
C PRO A 440 51.51 7.83 3.76
N LEU A 441 50.88 8.23 4.90
CA LEU A 441 51.29 8.22 6.34
C LEU A 441 52.07 9.45 6.85
N ALA A 442 51.94 9.94 8.10
CA ALA A 442 51.15 9.54 9.30
C ALA A 442 50.52 10.80 9.97
N LEU A 443 49.45 10.86 10.80
CA LEU A 443 48.77 9.98 11.79
C LEU A 443 49.36 9.94 13.22
N VAL A 444 48.43 10.04 14.20
CA VAL A 444 48.55 9.95 15.70
C VAL A 444 49.01 11.28 16.34
N HIS A 445 48.47 11.85 17.45
CA HIS A 445 47.46 11.59 18.52
C HIS A 445 46.86 12.98 18.97
N TYR A 446 45.74 13.20 19.70
CA TYR A 446 44.50 12.46 20.05
C TYR A 446 43.49 13.39 20.81
N TRP A 447 42.18 13.34 20.51
CA TRP A 447 40.99 13.71 21.35
C TRP A 447 40.85 15.19 21.86
N SER A 448 39.67 15.82 22.01
CA SER A 448 38.25 15.39 21.86
C SER A 448 37.30 16.54 21.41
N PHE A 449 36.12 16.14 20.90
CA PHE A 449 34.83 16.86 20.86
C PHE A 449 34.55 17.69 22.16
N SER A 450 33.75 18.77 22.19
CA SER A 450 32.45 19.01 21.51
C SER A 450 32.08 20.50 21.29
N SER A 451 31.18 20.70 20.33
CA SER A 451 30.20 21.81 20.12
C SER A 451 30.02 22.89 21.21
N LEU A 452 29.95 24.16 20.78
CA LEU A 452 29.15 25.18 21.47
C LEU A 452 28.29 26.03 20.52
N GLN A 453 27.27 25.41 19.93
CA GLN A 453 26.04 26.13 19.61
C GLN A 453 25.22 26.26 20.90
N LEU A 454 25.23 27.42 21.57
CA LEU A 454 24.21 27.81 22.56
C LEU A 454 24.28 29.30 22.98
N GLN A 455 24.29 30.23 22.02
CA GLN A 455 24.16 31.66 22.29
C GLN A 455 22.68 32.09 22.42
N GLU A 456 21.86 31.33 23.18
CA GLU A 456 20.44 31.68 23.41
C GLU A 456 19.86 31.19 24.76
N GLN A 457 20.69 31.12 25.82
CA GLN A 457 20.19 31.01 27.20
C GLN A 457 20.68 32.12 28.15
N LEU A 458 21.33 33.17 27.64
CA LEU A 458 21.75 34.34 28.40
C LEU A 458 20.66 35.43 28.59
N SER A 459 19.44 35.20 28.09
CA SER A 459 18.30 36.13 28.24
C SER A 459 17.35 35.77 29.38
N VAL A 460 17.25 34.49 29.77
CA VAL A 460 16.28 34.03 30.80
C VAL A 460 16.80 34.30 32.22
N LEU A 461 18.11 34.20 32.46
CA LEU A 461 18.73 34.46 33.76
C LEU A 461 18.84 35.96 34.13
N ARG A 462 18.68 36.90 33.18
CA ARG A 462 18.54 38.33 33.52
C ARG A 462 17.17 38.65 34.13
N ARG A 463 16.11 38.02 33.62
CA ARG A 463 14.73 38.30 34.03
C ARG A 463 14.42 37.83 35.47
N GLN A 464 15.07 36.76 35.92
CA GLN A 464 14.99 36.29 37.31
C GLN A 464 15.87 37.10 38.30
N LEU A 465 16.68 38.04 37.80
CA LEU A 465 17.41 39.00 38.62
C LEU A 465 16.55 40.25 38.90
N GLU A 466 15.88 40.76 37.87
CA GLU A 466 14.97 41.92 37.96
C GLU A 466 13.81 41.67 38.95
N GLU A 467 13.22 40.47 38.96
CA GLU A 467 12.18 40.08 39.95
C GLU A 467 12.70 39.93 41.40
N LYS A 468 14.02 39.90 41.63
CA LYS A 468 14.62 39.91 42.98
C LYS A 468 15.02 41.30 43.47
N ASP A 469 15.30 42.23 42.57
CA ASP A 469 15.59 43.62 42.93
C ASP A 469 14.32 44.39 43.36
N GLU A 470 13.14 44.07 42.81
CA GLU A 470 11.86 44.61 43.32
C GLU A 470 11.54 44.13 44.75
N LEU A 471 11.94 42.90 45.14
CA LEU A 471 11.81 42.40 46.51
C LEU A 471 12.82 43.04 47.48
N LEU A 472 13.97 43.51 46.99
CA LEU A 472 14.92 44.30 47.78
C LEU A 472 14.46 45.77 47.94
N ALA A 473 13.81 46.35 46.92
CA ALA A 473 13.16 47.65 47.01
C ALA A 473 12.01 47.66 48.04
N ALA A 474 11.22 46.57 48.12
CA ALA A 474 10.18 46.43 49.14
C ALA A 474 10.72 46.33 50.58
N LEU A 475 11.94 45.83 50.77
CA LEU A 475 12.57 45.71 52.10
C LEU A 475 13.35 46.96 52.55
N THR A 476 13.64 47.90 51.64
CA THR A 476 14.30 49.18 51.98
C THR A 476 13.31 50.26 52.48
N VAL A 477 12.01 50.09 52.24
CA VAL A 477 10.94 50.98 52.79
C VAL A 477 10.77 50.81 54.31
N GLY A 478 11.30 49.74 54.92
CA GLY A 478 11.13 49.44 56.36
C GLY A 478 12.13 50.09 57.33
N ARG A 479 13.19 50.77 56.85
CA ARG A 479 14.27 51.30 57.71
C ARG A 479 14.78 52.69 57.32
N ASN A 480 13.86 53.63 57.10
CA ASN A 480 14.13 55.05 57.31
C ASN A 480 12.87 55.83 57.75
N ALA A 481 12.19 55.29 58.77
CA ALA A 481 11.12 55.97 59.50
C ALA A 481 11.57 56.38 60.93
N SER A 482 12.75 57.00 61.04
CA SER A 482 13.16 57.77 62.25
C SER A 482 14.56 58.40 62.12
N ARG A 483 14.75 59.32 61.15
CA ARG A 483 15.47 60.61 61.36
C ARG A 483 15.53 61.44 60.09
N GLY A 484 14.75 62.52 60.10
CA GLY A 484 14.74 63.52 59.05
C GLY A 484 13.85 64.69 59.43
N GLU A 485 14.23 65.44 60.48
CA GLU A 485 13.72 66.79 60.66
C GLU A 485 14.73 67.66 61.43
N TYR A 486 15.37 68.57 60.70
CA TYR A 486 15.93 69.78 61.28
C TYR A 486 14.74 70.74 61.52
N GLN A 487 14.43 71.03 62.79
CA GLN A 487 13.81 72.30 63.13
C GLN A 487 14.76 73.15 63.98
N ARG A 488 14.80 74.43 63.59
CA ARG A 488 15.64 75.52 64.06
C ARG A 488 15.22 75.96 65.49
N GLY A 489 16.16 76.08 66.44
CA GLY A 489 15.87 76.72 67.74
C GLY A 489 17.02 76.76 68.76
N SER A 490 17.54 77.98 69.01
CA SER A 490 18.09 78.54 70.28
C SER A 490 19.12 77.79 71.16
N HIS A 491 20.12 78.56 71.65
CA HIS A 491 20.70 78.62 73.03
C HIS A 491 20.53 77.41 74.00
N ASP A 492 21.53 77.00 74.80
CA ASP A 492 22.63 77.77 75.42
C ASP A 492 23.80 76.87 75.96
N SER A 493 24.96 77.51 76.19
CA SER A 493 26.04 77.25 77.20
C SER A 493 26.36 75.85 77.79
N ILE A 494 27.66 75.48 77.77
CA ILE A 494 28.50 74.81 78.83
C ILE A 494 29.92 74.60 78.21
N GLN A 495 30.90 75.48 78.45
CA GLN A 495 31.95 75.47 79.49
C GLN A 495 33.12 74.45 79.32
N ASP A 496 34.35 74.99 79.47
CA ASP A 496 35.65 74.39 79.16
C ASP A 496 36.13 73.25 80.10
N ALA A 497 36.97 72.37 79.56
CA ALA A 497 38.00 71.64 80.31
C ALA A 497 39.25 71.39 79.44
N PRO A 498 40.47 71.80 79.86
CA PRO A 498 41.67 71.60 79.06
C PRO A 498 42.23 70.17 79.22
N VAL A 499 42.21 69.38 78.15
CA VAL A 499 42.84 68.05 78.10
C VAL A 499 44.36 68.18 78.13
N THR A 500 45.03 67.46 79.04
CA THR A 500 46.49 67.54 79.16
C THR A 500 47.20 66.79 78.03
N ARG A 501 48.40 67.27 77.65
CA ARG A 501 49.18 66.76 76.52
C ARG A 501 49.46 65.25 76.59
N GLU A 502 49.61 64.71 77.81
CA GLU A 502 49.88 63.29 78.05
C GLU A 502 48.64 62.41 77.82
N GLN A 503 47.44 62.87 78.20
CA GLN A 503 46.19 62.20 77.83
C GLN A 503 46.01 62.17 76.31
N LEU A 504 46.34 63.29 75.64
CA LEU A 504 46.31 63.40 74.18
C LEU A 504 47.27 62.43 73.47
N ILE A 505 48.45 62.15 74.05
CA ILE A 505 49.40 61.14 73.55
C ILE A 505 48.88 59.72 73.82
N HIS A 506 48.33 59.45 75.00
CA HIS A 506 47.75 58.14 75.33
C HIS A 506 46.56 57.79 74.42
N TYR A 507 45.64 58.73 74.21
CA TYR A 507 44.52 58.54 73.27
C TYR A 507 44.99 58.38 71.83
N ARG A 508 46.08 59.07 71.41
CA ARG A 508 46.68 58.87 70.09
C ARG A 508 47.26 57.47 69.92
N LEU A 509 48.08 56.99 70.85
CA LEU A 509 48.66 55.64 70.80
C LEU A 509 47.59 54.54 70.86
N ALA A 510 46.55 54.72 71.69
CA ALA A 510 45.41 53.81 71.74
C ALA A 510 44.63 53.80 70.42
N ALA A 511 44.41 54.97 69.79
CA ALA A 511 43.77 55.07 68.48
C ALA A 511 44.63 54.50 67.34
N GLU A 512 45.95 54.71 67.36
CA GLU A 512 46.90 54.13 66.40
C GLU A 512 46.94 52.59 66.52
N THR A 513 46.93 52.06 67.74
CA THR A 513 46.86 50.60 67.99
C THR A 513 45.51 50.04 67.53
N ALA A 514 44.40 50.67 67.89
CA ALA A 514 43.06 50.26 67.46
C ALA A 514 42.88 50.34 65.93
N ASN A 515 43.47 51.35 65.26
CA ASN A 515 43.46 51.46 63.80
C ASN A 515 44.30 50.35 63.14
N SER A 516 45.43 49.96 63.75
CA SER A 516 46.26 48.85 63.29
C SER A 516 45.54 47.50 63.43
N GLU A 517 44.90 47.26 64.58
CA GLU A 517 44.07 46.07 64.81
C GLU A 517 42.84 46.03 63.90
N LEU A 518 42.18 47.17 63.67
CA LEU A 518 41.07 47.30 62.73
C LEU A 518 41.53 46.96 61.31
N ALA A 519 42.65 47.51 60.84
CA ALA A 519 43.20 47.21 59.52
C ALA A 519 43.56 45.72 59.37
N ALA A 520 44.17 45.10 60.40
CA ALA A 520 44.49 43.67 60.40
C ALA A 520 43.22 42.79 60.36
N LEU A 521 42.17 43.16 61.10
CA LEU A 521 40.86 42.49 61.05
C LEU A 521 40.16 42.69 59.71
N GLN A 522 40.31 43.86 59.09
CA GLN A 522 39.70 44.21 57.82
C GLN A 522 40.34 43.42 56.66
N VAL A 523 41.67 43.34 56.61
CA VAL A 523 42.39 42.45 55.67
C VAL A 523 42.00 40.98 55.90
N LYS A 524 41.86 40.53 57.15
CA LYS A 524 41.41 39.17 57.44
C LYS A 524 39.97 38.91 56.98
N HIS A 525 39.07 39.90 57.14
CA HIS A 525 37.70 39.84 56.65
C HIS A 525 37.66 39.75 55.12
N GLU A 526 38.44 40.59 54.42
CA GLU A 526 38.57 40.59 52.96
C GLU A 526 39.11 39.25 52.43
N CYS A 527 40.15 38.68 53.07
CA CYS A 527 40.65 37.34 52.74
C CYS A 527 39.58 36.25 52.91
N SER A 528 38.91 36.19 54.06
CA SER A 528 37.84 35.19 54.28
C SER A 528 36.62 35.43 53.38
N GLN A 529 36.35 36.66 52.96
CA GLN A 529 35.31 36.97 51.98
C GLN A 529 35.70 36.49 50.57
N ALA A 530 36.97 36.64 50.18
CA ALA A 530 37.51 36.09 48.94
C ALA A 530 37.47 34.55 48.92
N GLU A 531 37.89 33.89 50.00
CA GLU A 531 37.78 32.42 50.16
C GLU A 531 36.32 31.94 50.04
N LEU A 532 35.37 32.65 50.68
CA LEU A 532 33.94 32.32 50.56
C LEU A 532 33.39 32.51 49.14
N LEU A 533 33.86 33.52 48.40
CA LEU A 533 33.51 33.71 46.99
C LEU A 533 34.10 32.60 46.12
N GLU A 534 35.34 32.18 46.35
CA GLU A 534 35.98 31.08 45.63
C GLU A 534 35.27 29.74 45.90
N VAL A 535 34.90 29.46 47.16
CA VAL A 535 34.14 28.26 47.53
C VAL A 535 32.73 28.29 46.93
N ARG A 536 32.06 29.44 46.89
CA ARG A 536 30.76 29.58 46.20
C ARG A 536 30.88 29.37 44.68
N ALA A 537 31.94 29.88 44.05
CA ALA A 537 32.20 29.63 42.63
C ALA A 537 32.45 28.14 42.35
N LYS A 538 33.24 27.46 43.19
CA LYS A 538 33.46 26.00 43.13
C LYS A 538 32.21 25.18 43.43
N LEU A 539 31.32 25.65 44.29
CA LEU A 539 30.04 25.00 44.55
C LEU A 539 29.12 25.13 43.33
N SER A 540 28.98 26.34 42.78
CA SER A 540 28.18 26.60 41.59
C SER A 540 28.67 25.78 40.38
N SER A 541 29.99 25.65 40.18
CA SER A 541 30.53 24.82 39.09
C SER A 541 30.33 23.31 39.29
N ARG A 542 30.18 22.84 40.53
CA ARG A 542 29.77 21.45 40.83
C ARG A 542 28.27 21.25 40.67
N GLU A 543 27.45 22.24 41.01
CA GLU A 543 26.00 22.19 40.82
C GLU A 543 25.62 22.16 39.34
N THR A 544 26.31 22.94 38.48
CA THR A 544 26.15 22.87 37.02
C THR A 544 26.57 21.50 36.48
N LEU A 545 27.74 20.97 36.88
CA LEU A 545 28.18 19.64 36.46
C LEU A 545 27.20 18.53 36.89
N ILE A 546 26.64 18.62 38.10
CA ILE A 546 25.61 17.66 38.57
C ILE A 546 24.32 17.79 37.75
N HIS A 547 23.96 19.00 37.30
CA HIS A 547 22.82 19.21 36.41
C HIS A 547 23.05 18.61 35.02
N GLU A 548 24.22 18.86 34.42
CA GLU A 548 24.65 18.29 33.14
C GLU A 548 24.65 16.75 33.19
N MET A 549 25.28 16.15 34.20
CA MET A 549 25.27 14.69 34.38
C MET A 549 23.86 14.11 34.57
N ARG A 550 22.94 14.83 35.22
CA ARG A 550 21.53 14.40 35.33
C ARG A 550 20.82 14.47 33.98
N GLN A 551 21.07 15.51 33.18
CA GLN A 551 20.50 15.66 31.85
C GLN A 551 21.04 14.59 30.89
N GLU A 552 22.34 14.30 30.92
CA GLU A 552 22.93 13.19 30.16
C GLU A 552 22.36 11.83 30.59
N MET A 553 22.19 11.59 31.89
CA MET A 553 21.57 10.36 32.38
C MET A 553 20.12 10.20 31.91
N GLU A 554 19.34 11.29 31.87
CA GLU A 554 17.95 11.24 31.39
C GLU A 554 17.90 11.04 29.86
N ASN A 555 18.77 11.71 29.10
CA ASN A 555 18.94 11.47 27.66
C ASN A 555 19.34 10.00 27.38
N TYR A 556 20.19 9.41 28.23
CA TYR A 556 20.56 7.99 28.14
C TYR A 556 19.38 7.07 28.43
N LYS A 557 18.55 7.35 29.44
CA LYS A 557 17.32 6.59 29.70
C LYS A 557 16.35 6.69 28.53
N GLU A 558 16.16 7.89 27.96
CA GLU A 558 15.25 8.07 26.83
C GLU A 558 15.74 7.33 25.59
N ASN A 559 17.04 7.41 25.27
CA ASN A 559 17.64 6.62 24.19
C ASN A 559 17.54 5.12 24.43
N ASN A 560 17.74 4.64 25.66
CA ASN A 560 17.59 3.22 26.01
C ASN A 560 16.11 2.77 25.91
N ALA A 561 15.15 3.60 26.31
CA ALA A 561 13.72 3.33 26.13
C ALA A 561 13.32 3.28 24.64
N ARG A 562 13.84 4.20 23.82
CA ARG A 562 13.68 4.19 22.35
C ARG A 562 14.28 2.91 21.75
N GLN A 563 15.50 2.53 22.15
CA GLN A 563 16.15 1.29 21.70
C GLN A 563 15.37 0.04 22.13
N ALA A 564 14.88 -0.03 23.37
CA ALA A 564 14.05 -1.13 23.86
C ALA A 564 12.73 -1.25 23.08
N SER A 565 12.09 -0.12 22.74
CA SER A 565 10.90 -0.07 21.88
C SER A 565 11.19 -0.60 20.48
N VAL A 566 12.29 -0.19 19.84
CA VAL A 566 12.72 -0.69 18.53
C VAL A 566 13.02 -2.20 18.59
N ILE A 567 13.72 -2.68 19.61
CA ILE A 567 14.00 -4.11 19.81
C ILE A 567 12.69 -4.90 19.99
N SER A 568 11.72 -4.35 20.72
CA SER A 568 10.40 -4.98 20.88
C SER A 568 9.63 -5.06 19.55
N SER A 569 9.66 -3.98 18.75
CA SER A 569 9.03 -3.94 17.43
C SER A 569 9.66 -4.95 16.46
N LEU A 570 11.00 -4.99 16.40
CA LEU A 570 11.74 -5.94 15.56
C LEU A 570 11.48 -7.40 15.97
N ARG A 571 11.32 -7.68 17.28
CA ARG A 571 10.93 -9.02 17.76
C ARG A 571 9.52 -9.41 17.32
N SER A 572 8.56 -8.47 17.34
CA SER A 572 7.19 -8.72 16.81
C SER A 572 7.24 -9.06 15.33
N GLN A 573 7.98 -8.26 14.53
CA GLN A 573 8.12 -8.51 13.09
C GLN A 573 8.80 -9.84 12.78
N VAL A 574 9.85 -10.24 13.53
CA VAL A 574 10.46 -11.57 13.37
C VAL A 574 9.45 -12.68 13.70
N GLN A 575 8.67 -12.54 14.77
CA GLN A 575 7.67 -13.53 15.15
C GLN A 575 6.51 -13.63 14.14
N GLU A 576 6.10 -12.52 13.54
CA GLU A 576 5.12 -12.47 12.44
C GLU A 576 5.67 -13.16 11.19
N LEU A 577 6.90 -12.87 10.78
CA LEU A 577 7.56 -13.52 9.64
C LEU A 577 7.78 -15.02 9.85
N GLU A 578 8.08 -15.45 11.08
CA GLU A 578 8.18 -16.88 11.43
C GLU A 578 6.81 -17.58 11.33
N GLN A 579 5.72 -16.92 11.76
CA GLN A 579 4.36 -17.45 11.59
C GLN A 579 3.95 -17.51 10.12
N GLU A 580 4.20 -16.46 9.34
CA GLU A 580 3.94 -16.44 7.90
C GLU A 580 4.70 -17.57 7.19
N SER A 581 6.00 -17.72 7.47
CA SER A 581 6.82 -18.84 6.98
C SER A 581 6.22 -20.21 7.31
N GLY A 582 5.73 -20.40 8.55
CA GLY A 582 5.03 -21.62 8.97
C GLY A 582 3.72 -21.87 8.21
N THR A 583 2.95 -20.82 7.91
CA THR A 583 1.73 -20.95 7.09
C THR A 583 2.04 -21.25 5.62
N VAL A 584 3.10 -20.66 5.06
CA VAL A 584 3.57 -20.93 3.70
C VAL A 584 4.07 -22.37 3.57
N ALA A 585 4.85 -22.86 4.53
CA ALA A 585 5.27 -24.26 4.58
C ALA A 585 4.06 -25.21 4.67
N SER A 586 3.08 -24.91 5.52
CA SER A 586 1.84 -25.70 5.64
C SER A 586 0.99 -25.69 4.36
N SER A 587 0.94 -24.56 3.67
CA SER A 587 0.30 -24.42 2.36
C SER A 587 1.00 -25.25 1.30
N LYS A 588 2.35 -25.16 1.23
CA LYS A 588 3.18 -25.94 0.31
C LYS A 588 2.92 -27.44 0.45
N THR A 589 2.98 -27.99 1.67
CA THR A 589 2.70 -29.41 1.92
C THR A 589 1.27 -29.80 1.45
N ARG A 590 0.28 -28.92 1.66
CA ARG A 590 -1.09 -29.15 1.17
C ARG A 590 -1.17 -29.15 -0.36
N THR A 591 -0.44 -28.27 -1.05
CA THR A 591 -0.39 -28.25 -2.52
C THR A 591 0.35 -29.46 -3.09
N GLU A 592 1.43 -29.93 -2.44
CA GLU A 592 2.17 -31.14 -2.85
C GLU A 592 1.31 -32.40 -2.71
N LEU A 593 0.53 -32.53 -1.63
CA LEU A 593 -0.44 -33.62 -1.47
C LEU A 593 -1.57 -33.59 -2.52
N ALA A 594 -2.07 -32.40 -2.88
CA ALA A 594 -3.07 -32.24 -3.95
C ALA A 594 -2.49 -32.61 -5.34
N LEU A 595 -1.24 -32.22 -5.61
CA LEU A 595 -0.48 -32.63 -6.80
C LEU A 595 -0.28 -34.15 -6.85
N GLN A 596 -0.03 -34.79 -5.70
CA GLN A 596 0.11 -36.24 -5.64
C GLN A 596 -1.22 -36.99 -5.86
N SER A 597 -2.35 -36.48 -5.35
CA SER A 597 -3.69 -37.05 -5.61
C SER A 597 -4.06 -36.94 -7.09
N THR A 598 -3.96 -35.74 -7.66
CA THR A 598 -4.27 -35.49 -9.07
C THR A 598 -3.33 -36.24 -10.03
N SER A 599 -2.07 -36.46 -9.65
CA SER A 599 -1.15 -37.33 -10.40
C SER A 599 -1.58 -38.81 -10.38
N LYS A 600 -2.08 -39.32 -9.25
CA LYS A 600 -2.64 -40.69 -9.15
C LYS A 600 -3.93 -40.83 -9.95
N GLU A 601 -4.83 -39.86 -9.87
CA GLU A 601 -6.08 -39.83 -10.65
C GLU A 601 -5.79 -39.80 -12.16
N ASN A 602 -4.83 -38.96 -12.61
CA ASN A 602 -4.35 -38.97 -14.00
C ASN A 602 -3.70 -40.30 -14.42
N GLY A 603 -3.06 -41.02 -13.49
CA GLY A 603 -2.56 -42.38 -13.73
C GLY A 603 -3.70 -43.36 -14.01
N ALA A 604 -4.69 -43.43 -13.11
CA ALA A 604 -5.85 -44.30 -13.25
C ALA A 604 -6.69 -43.97 -14.50
N LEU A 605 -6.81 -42.69 -14.86
CA LEU A 605 -7.48 -42.27 -16.10
C LEU A 605 -6.72 -42.73 -17.36
N LYS A 606 -5.38 -42.71 -17.36
CA LYS A 606 -4.57 -43.25 -18.48
C LYS A 606 -4.69 -44.76 -18.61
N GLU A 607 -4.68 -45.50 -17.51
CA GLU A 607 -4.91 -46.95 -17.53
C GLU A 607 -6.30 -47.29 -18.08
N ARG A 608 -7.33 -46.56 -17.64
CA ARG A 608 -8.70 -46.74 -18.14
C ARG A 608 -8.87 -46.34 -19.61
N MET A 609 -8.14 -45.33 -20.07
CA MET A 609 -8.08 -44.96 -21.49
C MET A 609 -7.46 -46.10 -22.33
N LEU A 610 -6.34 -46.66 -21.88
CA LEU A 610 -5.70 -47.82 -22.55
C LEU A 610 -6.60 -49.06 -22.55
N GLU A 611 -7.33 -49.31 -21.46
CA GLU A 611 -8.30 -50.41 -21.37
C GLU A 611 -9.46 -50.23 -22.38
N LEU A 612 -9.96 -49.00 -22.54
CA LEU A 612 -10.99 -48.65 -23.51
C LEU A 612 -10.48 -48.74 -24.96
N GLU A 613 -9.27 -48.27 -25.25
CA GLU A 613 -8.62 -48.43 -26.56
C GLU A 613 -8.45 -49.91 -26.94
N ASN A 614 -8.08 -50.76 -25.98
CA ASN A 614 -7.97 -52.20 -26.20
C ASN A 614 -9.33 -52.87 -26.45
N LYS A 615 -10.39 -52.48 -25.71
CA LYS A 615 -11.76 -52.95 -25.96
C LYS A 615 -12.28 -52.49 -27.33
N LEU A 616 -12.02 -51.25 -27.72
CA LEU A 616 -12.40 -50.72 -29.04
C LEU A 616 -11.74 -51.54 -30.17
N ARG A 617 -10.45 -51.85 -30.03
CA ARG A 617 -9.69 -52.67 -30.99
C ARG A 617 -10.23 -54.12 -31.07
N LEU A 618 -10.68 -54.68 -29.95
CA LEU A 618 -11.33 -55.98 -29.88
C LEU A 618 -12.66 -55.98 -30.66
N TYR A 619 -13.51 -54.98 -30.43
CA TYR A 619 -14.77 -54.83 -31.16
C TYR A 619 -14.58 -54.55 -32.66
N MET A 620 -13.53 -53.83 -33.06
CA MET A 620 -13.18 -53.65 -34.48
C MET A 620 -12.81 -54.98 -35.14
N ASN A 621 -12.00 -55.81 -34.47
CA ASN A 621 -11.65 -57.14 -34.97
C ASN A 621 -12.89 -58.05 -35.06
N GLU A 622 -13.76 -58.06 -34.05
CA GLU A 622 -15.02 -58.84 -34.07
C GLU A 622 -15.95 -58.39 -35.21
N TRP A 623 -16.02 -57.08 -35.48
CA TRP A 623 -16.80 -56.51 -36.57
C TRP A 623 -16.27 -56.96 -37.94
N ASP A 624 -14.97 -56.85 -38.20
CA ASP A 624 -14.33 -57.36 -39.43
C ASP A 624 -14.63 -58.86 -39.63
N ASP A 625 -14.53 -59.66 -38.55
CA ASP A 625 -14.82 -61.09 -38.55
C ASP A 625 -16.29 -61.39 -38.92
N THR A 626 -17.24 -60.57 -38.45
CA THR A 626 -18.66 -60.69 -38.81
C THR A 626 -18.92 -60.28 -40.26
N GLN A 627 -18.23 -59.26 -40.79
CA GLN A 627 -18.36 -58.82 -42.17
C GLN A 627 -17.79 -59.83 -43.17
N GLN A 628 -16.68 -60.51 -42.81
CA GLN A 628 -16.16 -61.64 -43.59
C GLN A 628 -17.15 -62.83 -43.62
N LYS A 629 -17.79 -63.13 -42.47
CA LYS A 629 -18.83 -64.18 -42.38
C LYS A 629 -20.05 -63.84 -43.25
N ALA A 630 -20.54 -62.60 -43.22
CA ALA A 630 -21.64 -62.15 -44.09
C ALA A 630 -21.30 -62.31 -45.59
N SER A 631 -20.10 -61.88 -45.99
CA SER A 631 -19.59 -62.02 -47.36
C SER A 631 -19.43 -63.49 -47.83
N SER A 632 -19.25 -64.42 -46.89
CA SER A 632 -19.21 -65.87 -47.16
C SER A 632 -20.62 -66.44 -47.41
N TRP A 633 -21.61 -66.00 -46.63
CA TRP A 633 -23.01 -66.42 -46.80
C TRP A 633 -23.64 -65.91 -48.09
N GLU A 634 -23.34 -64.67 -48.49
CA GLU A 634 -23.84 -64.10 -49.75
C GLU A 634 -23.34 -64.91 -50.98
N ARG A 635 -22.11 -65.41 -50.92
CA ARG A 635 -21.52 -66.26 -51.97
C ARG A 635 -22.23 -67.62 -52.06
N LYS A 636 -22.46 -68.28 -50.93
CA LYS A 636 -23.21 -69.55 -50.84
C LYS A 636 -24.66 -69.41 -51.32
N HIS A 637 -25.30 -68.26 -51.07
CA HIS A 637 -26.66 -67.99 -51.53
C HIS A 637 -26.74 -67.89 -53.07
N LYS A 638 -25.75 -67.24 -53.70
CA LYS A 638 -25.62 -67.20 -55.17
C LYS A 638 -25.37 -68.59 -55.78
N GLU A 639 -24.56 -69.43 -55.13
CA GLU A 639 -24.33 -70.82 -55.55
C GLU A 639 -25.56 -71.72 -55.40
N PHE A 640 -26.41 -71.49 -54.39
CA PHE A 640 -27.66 -72.22 -54.21
C PHE A 640 -28.67 -71.89 -55.32
N LEU A 641 -28.81 -70.61 -55.68
CA LEU A 641 -29.71 -70.17 -56.76
C LEU A 641 -29.29 -70.72 -58.13
N SER A 642 -27.98 -70.84 -58.41
CA SER A 642 -27.51 -71.49 -59.65
C SER A 642 -27.79 -73.00 -59.68
N HIS A 643 -27.72 -73.70 -58.53
CA HIS A 643 -28.07 -75.12 -58.46
C HIS A 643 -29.58 -75.37 -58.60
N LEU A 644 -30.43 -74.50 -58.04
CA LEU A 644 -31.88 -74.63 -58.15
C LEU A 644 -32.36 -74.48 -59.60
N SER A 645 -31.75 -73.56 -60.35
CA SER A 645 -31.99 -73.36 -61.79
C SER A 645 -31.61 -74.61 -62.61
N ALA A 646 -30.46 -75.22 -62.31
CA ALA A 646 -29.98 -76.41 -63.02
C ALA A 646 -30.77 -77.70 -62.69
N LEU A 647 -31.32 -77.81 -61.48
CA LEU A 647 -32.10 -78.99 -61.04
C LEU A 647 -33.54 -79.02 -61.56
N LEU A 648 -34.11 -77.87 -61.93
CA LEU A 648 -35.51 -77.75 -62.32
C LEU A 648 -35.76 -77.77 -63.83
N ASN A 649 -34.72 -77.62 -64.66
CA ASN A 649 -34.67 -78.00 -66.09
C ASN A 649 -35.97 -77.73 -66.90
N LEU A 650 -36.52 -76.52 -66.78
CA LEU A 650 -37.77 -76.10 -67.42
C LEU A 650 -37.49 -75.04 -68.49
N ASP A 651 -37.73 -75.41 -69.74
CA ASP A 651 -37.87 -74.49 -70.86
C ASP A 651 -39.33 -74.48 -71.36
N TYR A 652 -39.78 -73.31 -71.79
CA TYR A 652 -41.06 -72.96 -72.41
C TYR A 652 -42.33 -73.84 -72.23
N GLY A 653 -43.19 -73.41 -71.29
CA GLY A 653 -44.63 -73.26 -71.50
C GLY A 653 -45.59 -74.43 -71.17
N GLY A 654 -46.34 -74.32 -70.06
CA GLY A 654 -47.37 -75.35 -69.78
C GLY A 654 -48.23 -75.35 -68.51
N LYS A 655 -48.34 -74.27 -67.72
CA LYS A 655 -49.34 -74.04 -66.64
C LYS A 655 -49.39 -75.00 -65.42
N GLU A 656 -48.69 -74.59 -64.34
CA GLU A 656 -49.00 -74.94 -62.94
C GLU A 656 -50.01 -73.97 -62.26
N GLU A 657 -50.50 -72.97 -62.98
CA GLU A 657 -51.10 -71.74 -62.43
C GLU A 657 -52.33 -71.94 -61.53
N HIS A 658 -53.14 -72.98 -61.75
CA HIS A 658 -54.40 -73.18 -61.01
C HIS A 658 -54.23 -73.77 -59.61
N ILE A 659 -53.07 -74.37 -59.29
CA ILE A 659 -52.81 -74.93 -57.96
C ILE A 659 -52.06 -73.91 -57.09
N ILE A 660 -51.15 -73.13 -57.69
CA ILE A 660 -50.40 -72.08 -56.99
C ILE A 660 -51.35 -70.97 -56.50
N SER A 661 -52.26 -70.49 -57.35
CA SER A 661 -53.12 -69.32 -57.03
C SER A 661 -53.95 -69.47 -55.73
N LYS A 662 -54.48 -70.67 -55.43
CA LYS A 662 -55.30 -70.87 -54.23
C LYS A 662 -54.48 -71.08 -52.95
N LEU A 663 -53.24 -71.55 -53.08
CA LEU A 663 -52.28 -71.61 -51.97
C LEU A 663 -51.73 -70.21 -51.65
N ASP A 664 -51.44 -69.43 -52.69
CA ASP A 664 -50.86 -68.09 -52.60
C ASP A 664 -51.80 -67.10 -51.86
N GLU A 665 -53.11 -67.11 -52.14
CA GLU A 665 -54.09 -66.30 -51.39
C GLU A 665 -54.04 -66.55 -49.86
N LEU A 666 -53.96 -67.82 -49.43
CA LEU A 666 -53.95 -68.19 -48.01
C LEU A 666 -52.58 -67.98 -47.36
N CYS A 667 -51.49 -68.16 -48.12
CA CYS A 667 -50.14 -67.86 -47.66
C CYS A 667 -49.89 -66.35 -47.53
N GLN A 668 -50.41 -65.52 -48.44
CA GLN A 668 -50.25 -64.07 -48.40
C GLN A 668 -50.92 -63.42 -47.18
N GLU A 669 -52.16 -63.80 -46.83
CA GLU A 669 -52.80 -63.23 -45.64
C GLU A 669 -52.11 -63.70 -44.35
N ASN A 670 -51.64 -64.95 -44.28
CA ASN A 670 -50.88 -65.46 -43.12
C ASN A 670 -49.52 -64.75 -43.00
N ALA A 671 -48.82 -64.53 -44.11
CA ALA A 671 -47.57 -63.76 -44.16
C ALA A 671 -47.79 -62.30 -43.76
N ARG A 672 -48.90 -61.67 -44.19
CA ARG A 672 -49.25 -60.29 -43.84
C ARG A 672 -49.54 -60.11 -42.35
N GLN A 673 -50.22 -61.08 -41.72
CA GLN A 673 -50.47 -61.05 -40.27
C GLN A 673 -49.18 -61.32 -39.48
N LYS A 674 -48.35 -62.28 -39.90
CA LYS A 674 -47.04 -62.52 -39.27
C LYS A 674 -46.11 -61.32 -39.38
N SER A 675 -46.00 -60.70 -40.55
CA SER A 675 -45.21 -59.48 -40.75
C SER A 675 -45.66 -58.33 -39.85
N LYS A 676 -46.98 -58.15 -39.66
CA LYS A 676 -47.50 -57.17 -38.68
C LYS A 676 -47.14 -57.50 -37.24
N ILE A 677 -47.18 -58.76 -36.84
CA ILE A 677 -46.80 -59.19 -35.49
C ILE A 677 -45.30 -58.93 -35.28
N THR A 678 -44.44 -59.34 -36.21
CA THR A 678 -42.98 -59.08 -36.12
C THR A 678 -42.65 -57.59 -36.06
N ILE A 679 -43.28 -56.74 -36.88
CA ILE A 679 -43.07 -55.28 -36.84
C ILE A 679 -43.51 -54.69 -35.49
N LEU A 680 -44.58 -55.21 -34.88
CA LEU A 680 -45.03 -54.77 -33.55
C LEU A 680 -44.14 -55.29 -32.42
N GLU A 681 -43.59 -56.50 -32.54
CA GLU A 681 -42.62 -57.07 -31.61
C GLU A 681 -41.30 -56.29 -31.65
N GLU A 682 -40.74 -56.05 -32.84
CA GLU A 682 -39.54 -55.20 -33.05
C GLU A 682 -39.77 -53.76 -32.53
N SER A 683 -40.95 -53.18 -32.79
CA SER A 683 -41.30 -51.85 -32.29
C SER A 683 -41.49 -51.82 -30.76
N MET A 684 -41.90 -52.93 -30.14
CA MET A 684 -42.04 -53.02 -28.68
C MET A 684 -40.68 -53.21 -28.01
N GLU A 685 -39.79 -54.01 -28.60
CA GLU A 685 -38.44 -54.24 -28.09
C GLU A 685 -37.58 -52.97 -28.19
N THR A 686 -37.62 -52.25 -29.32
CA THR A 686 -36.97 -50.94 -29.46
C THR A 686 -37.51 -49.93 -28.43
N HIS A 687 -38.82 -49.84 -28.24
CA HIS A 687 -39.42 -48.94 -27.24
C HIS A 687 -39.10 -49.36 -25.79
N GLU A 688 -38.86 -50.65 -25.49
CA GLU A 688 -38.39 -51.09 -24.18
C GLU A 688 -36.93 -50.71 -23.94
N VAL A 689 -36.06 -50.87 -24.95
CA VAL A 689 -34.66 -50.41 -24.90
C VAL A 689 -34.58 -48.89 -24.73
N ASP A 690 -35.35 -48.12 -25.50
CA ASP A 690 -35.43 -46.66 -25.37
C ASP A 690 -35.97 -46.23 -24.00
N SER A 691 -36.94 -46.96 -23.45
CA SER A 691 -37.47 -46.73 -22.10
C SER A 691 -36.43 -47.02 -21.00
N LYS A 692 -35.54 -48.01 -21.20
CA LYS A 692 -34.42 -48.30 -20.28
C LYS A 692 -33.35 -47.22 -20.40
N ALA A 693 -32.93 -46.86 -21.61
CA ALA A 693 -31.98 -45.78 -21.87
C ALA A 693 -32.47 -44.43 -21.32
N SER A 694 -33.77 -44.12 -21.47
CA SER A 694 -34.40 -42.93 -20.91
C SER A 694 -34.38 -42.91 -19.39
N ARG A 695 -34.72 -44.04 -18.73
CA ARG A 695 -34.64 -44.16 -17.26
C ARG A 695 -33.22 -44.00 -16.74
N GLU A 696 -32.24 -44.58 -17.42
CA GLU A 696 -30.82 -44.45 -17.05
C GLU A 696 -30.28 -43.03 -17.27
N THR A 697 -30.74 -42.35 -18.32
CA THR A 697 -30.45 -40.93 -18.59
C THR A 697 -31.05 -40.03 -17.52
N ILE A 698 -32.30 -40.28 -17.11
CA ILE A 698 -32.94 -39.57 -16.00
C ILE A 698 -32.17 -39.80 -14.69
N MET A 699 -31.75 -41.02 -14.38
CA MET A 699 -30.94 -41.31 -13.19
C MET A 699 -29.58 -40.60 -13.21
N ARG A 700 -28.90 -40.56 -14.37
CA ARG A 700 -27.67 -39.77 -14.56
C ARG A 700 -27.91 -38.28 -14.34
N LEU A 701 -28.96 -37.71 -14.93
CA LEU A 701 -29.33 -36.30 -14.75
C LEU A 701 -29.70 -35.96 -13.30
N VAL A 702 -30.41 -36.84 -12.59
CA VAL A 702 -30.72 -36.66 -11.15
C VAL A 702 -29.42 -36.71 -10.31
N ALA A 703 -28.47 -37.58 -10.64
CA ALA A 703 -27.16 -37.61 -9.99
C ALA A 703 -26.26 -36.41 -10.35
N GLU A 704 -26.38 -35.86 -11.57
CA GLU A 704 -25.76 -34.59 -11.99
C GLU A 704 -26.34 -33.43 -11.16
N VAL A 705 -27.67 -33.29 -11.12
CA VAL A 705 -28.38 -32.26 -10.35
C VAL A 705 -28.07 -32.36 -8.86
N ALA A 706 -27.97 -33.56 -8.28
CA ALA A 706 -27.58 -33.73 -6.87
C ALA A 706 -26.11 -33.32 -6.61
N ARG A 707 -25.19 -33.58 -7.56
CA ARG A 707 -23.80 -33.10 -7.49
C ARG A 707 -23.74 -31.58 -7.62
N GLU A 708 -24.47 -30.99 -8.55
CA GLU A 708 -24.55 -29.54 -8.76
C GLU A 708 -25.20 -28.81 -7.58
N GLN A 709 -26.27 -29.36 -6.98
CA GLN A 709 -26.85 -28.81 -5.76
C GLN A 709 -25.85 -28.84 -4.59
N LYS A 710 -25.03 -29.89 -4.48
CA LYS A 710 -23.98 -30.00 -3.46
C LYS A 710 -22.82 -29.02 -3.72
N ALA A 711 -22.42 -28.83 -4.97
CA ALA A 711 -21.41 -27.85 -5.39
C ALA A 711 -21.92 -26.41 -5.15
N SER A 712 -23.16 -26.11 -5.54
CA SER A 712 -23.84 -24.85 -5.27
C SER A 712 -23.97 -24.56 -3.77
N ALA A 713 -24.22 -25.56 -2.93
CA ALA A 713 -24.25 -25.40 -1.48
C ALA A 713 -22.85 -25.18 -0.86
N SER A 714 -21.76 -25.63 -1.50
CA SER A 714 -20.39 -25.31 -1.09
C SER A 714 -20.03 -23.88 -1.47
N THR A 715 -20.22 -23.51 -2.74
CA THR A 715 -19.94 -22.16 -3.24
C THR A 715 -20.77 -21.11 -2.52
N MET A 716 -22.03 -21.39 -2.16
CA MET A 716 -22.85 -20.49 -1.35
C MET A 716 -22.28 -20.27 0.07
N LYS A 717 -21.63 -21.28 0.67
CA LYS A 717 -20.93 -21.13 1.97
C LYS A 717 -19.62 -20.36 1.83
N GLU A 718 -18.89 -20.57 0.75
CA GLU A 718 -17.66 -19.82 0.44
C GLU A 718 -17.98 -18.34 0.21
N VAL A 719 -19.03 -18.03 -0.57
CA VAL A 719 -19.56 -16.67 -0.77
C VAL A 719 -19.99 -16.04 0.56
N GLU A 720 -20.62 -16.79 1.47
CA GLU A 720 -20.98 -16.29 2.80
C GLU A 720 -19.77 -16.04 3.71
N SER A 721 -18.72 -16.86 3.64
CA SER A 721 -17.44 -16.59 4.33
C SER A 721 -16.79 -15.32 3.80
N LEU A 722 -16.70 -15.18 2.47
CA LEU A 722 -16.13 -14.01 1.81
C LEU A 722 -16.95 -12.73 2.09
N ARG A 723 -18.26 -12.83 2.26
CA ARG A 723 -19.11 -11.70 2.74
C ARG A 723 -18.75 -11.29 4.17
N GLN A 724 -18.59 -12.24 5.09
CA GLN A 724 -18.21 -11.94 6.48
C GLN A 724 -16.78 -11.38 6.59
N GLU A 725 -15.85 -11.85 5.75
CA GLU A 725 -14.50 -11.28 5.62
C GLU A 725 -14.53 -9.86 5.03
N LEU A 726 -15.32 -9.63 3.97
CA LEU A 726 -15.52 -8.30 3.38
C LEU A 726 -16.11 -7.30 4.39
N GLU A 727 -17.13 -7.69 5.16
CA GLU A 727 -17.71 -6.84 6.22
C GLU A 727 -16.67 -6.49 7.29
N SER A 728 -15.84 -7.44 7.70
CA SER A 728 -14.73 -7.23 8.63
C SER A 728 -13.69 -6.24 8.07
N ILE A 729 -13.28 -6.41 6.81
CA ILE A 729 -12.33 -5.53 6.12
C ILE A 729 -12.92 -4.12 5.94
N VAL A 730 -14.19 -4.00 5.58
CA VAL A 730 -14.90 -2.70 5.48
C VAL A 730 -14.99 -1.99 6.83
N LEU A 731 -15.21 -2.72 7.92
CA LEU A 731 -15.19 -2.15 9.27
C LEU A 731 -13.79 -1.67 9.66
N GLY A 732 -12.75 -2.45 9.36
CA GLY A 732 -11.35 -2.07 9.53
C GLY A 732 -10.97 -0.81 8.74
N LYS A 733 -11.37 -0.74 7.46
CA LYS A 733 -11.19 0.44 6.60
C LYS A 733 -11.85 1.69 7.21
N ARG A 734 -13.10 1.57 7.68
CA ARG A 734 -13.82 2.69 8.35
C ARG A 734 -13.15 3.14 9.66
N ASN A 735 -12.47 2.24 10.39
CA ASN A 735 -11.67 2.60 11.55
C ASN A 735 -10.43 3.42 11.13
N LEU A 736 -9.65 2.91 10.18
CA LEU A 736 -8.45 3.58 9.65
C LEU A 736 -8.77 4.93 8.97
N GLU A 737 -9.93 5.06 8.32
CA GLU A 737 -10.41 6.32 7.77
C GLU A 737 -10.76 7.35 8.87
N ARG A 738 -11.33 6.91 10.00
CA ARG A 738 -11.57 7.79 11.15
C ARG A 738 -10.25 8.24 11.79
N GLU A 739 -9.29 7.34 11.93
CA GLU A 739 -7.97 7.64 12.47
C GLU A 739 -7.19 8.60 11.55
N ASN A 740 -7.17 8.35 10.24
CA ASN A 740 -6.58 9.28 9.27
C ASN A 740 -7.22 10.67 9.32
N ARG A 741 -8.55 10.79 9.46
CA ARG A 741 -9.19 12.10 9.64
C ARG A 741 -8.73 12.81 10.91
N ALA A 742 -8.66 12.11 12.04
CA ALA A 742 -8.17 12.68 13.29
C ALA A 742 -6.68 13.11 13.20
N LEU A 743 -5.84 12.33 12.50
CA LEU A 743 -4.45 12.67 12.24
C LEU A 743 -4.30 13.88 11.32
N LEU A 744 -5.13 13.99 10.26
CA LEU A 744 -5.16 15.15 9.37
C LEU A 744 -5.63 16.43 10.10
N GLU A 745 -6.67 16.35 10.91
CA GLU A 745 -7.13 17.47 11.76
C GLU A 745 -6.03 17.93 12.72
N ARG A 746 -5.29 16.99 13.32
CA ARG A 746 -4.16 17.28 14.21
C ARG A 746 -2.97 17.88 13.45
N ALA A 747 -2.66 17.39 12.27
CA ALA A 747 -1.61 17.96 11.41
C ALA A 747 -1.97 19.39 10.98
N GLU A 748 -3.23 19.65 10.63
CA GLU A 748 -3.74 20.97 10.26
C GLU A 748 -3.82 21.94 11.46
N ALA A 749 -4.10 21.45 12.66
CA ALA A 749 -3.95 22.24 13.89
C ALA A 749 -2.49 22.62 14.16
N ASN A 750 -1.57 21.66 14.07
CA ASN A 750 -0.13 21.90 14.23
C ASN A 750 0.41 22.88 13.16
N ARG A 751 -0.03 22.76 11.90
CA ARG A 751 0.34 23.66 10.81
C ARG A 751 -0.12 25.10 11.05
N ARG A 752 -1.34 25.28 11.58
CA ARG A 752 -1.86 26.60 11.96
C ARG A 752 -1.06 27.19 13.13
N ALA A 753 -0.75 26.41 14.16
CA ALA A 753 0.11 26.85 15.26
C ALA A 753 1.50 27.27 14.77
N TRP A 754 2.11 26.50 13.88
CA TRP A 754 3.40 26.82 13.27
C TRP A 754 3.39 28.12 12.46
N GLU A 755 2.36 28.38 11.63
CA GLU A 755 2.26 29.64 10.89
C GLU A 755 2.03 30.84 11.83
N VAL A 756 1.33 30.69 12.95
CA VAL A 756 1.21 31.73 13.99
C VAL A 756 2.58 32.02 14.60
N SER A 757 3.31 31.01 15.08
CA SER A 757 4.65 31.20 15.65
C SER A 757 5.67 31.76 14.64
N LYS A 758 5.53 31.44 13.35
CA LYS A 758 6.33 32.00 12.26
C LYS A 758 6.00 33.49 12.00
N GLN A 759 4.74 33.89 12.12
CA GLN A 759 4.35 35.31 12.08
C GLN A 759 4.88 36.06 13.30
N GLU A 760 4.77 35.49 14.51
CA GLU A 760 5.35 36.04 15.74
C GLU A 760 6.87 36.24 15.60
N LEU A 761 7.60 35.23 15.11
CA LEU A 761 9.03 35.31 14.80
C LEU A 761 9.34 36.47 13.84
N GLY A 762 8.57 36.64 12.77
CA GLY A 762 8.72 37.76 11.83
C GLY A 762 8.47 39.14 12.47
N THR A 763 7.53 39.24 13.41
CA THR A 763 7.32 40.50 14.17
C THR A 763 8.46 40.78 15.14
N LEU A 764 9.03 39.75 15.77
CA LEU A 764 10.20 39.87 16.64
C LEU A 764 11.46 40.24 15.86
N GLU A 765 11.68 39.64 14.68
CA GLU A 765 12.81 39.98 13.79
C GLU A 765 12.73 41.44 13.33
N LYS A 766 11.53 41.91 12.96
CA LYS A 766 11.31 43.34 12.65
C LYS A 766 11.65 44.23 13.85
N ARG A 767 11.12 43.90 15.03
CA ARG A 767 11.40 44.66 16.27
C ARG A 767 12.88 44.67 16.64
N SER A 768 13.61 43.58 16.37
CA SER A 768 15.07 43.52 16.54
C SER A 768 15.78 44.50 15.60
N LYS A 769 15.39 44.54 14.32
CA LYS A 769 15.98 45.47 13.34
C LYS A 769 15.68 46.94 13.69
N ASP A 770 14.47 47.23 14.18
CA ASP A 770 14.08 48.57 14.63
C ASP A 770 14.89 49.00 15.88
N LEU A 771 15.15 48.07 16.81
CA LEU A 771 16.02 48.29 17.97
C LEU A 771 17.50 48.46 17.59
N ASP A 772 18.03 47.66 16.66
CA ASP A 772 19.40 47.81 16.14
C ASP A 772 19.60 49.16 15.44
N GLY A 773 18.60 49.62 14.68
CA GLY A 773 18.61 50.96 14.07
C GLY A 773 18.63 52.08 15.11
N SER A 774 17.83 51.91 16.18
CA SER A 774 17.78 52.85 17.30
C SER A 774 19.11 52.89 18.08
N LEU A 775 19.71 51.73 18.34
CA LEU A 775 21.00 51.60 19.02
C LEU A 775 22.13 52.25 18.21
N ARG A 776 22.18 52.03 16.89
CA ARG A 776 23.16 52.66 15.99
C ARG A 776 23.02 54.19 15.99
N SER A 777 21.79 54.70 16.02
CA SER A 777 21.51 56.14 16.07
C SER A 777 22.00 56.75 17.37
N SER A 778 21.67 56.14 18.52
CA SER A 778 22.17 56.58 19.84
C SER A 778 23.69 56.49 19.97
N GLN A 779 24.33 55.46 19.40
CA GLN A 779 25.80 55.36 19.33
C GLN A 779 26.43 56.48 18.49
N TYR A 780 25.76 56.93 17.42
CA TYR A 780 26.22 58.05 16.60
C TYR A 780 26.09 59.39 17.35
N GLU A 781 24.97 59.62 18.02
CA GLU A 781 24.76 60.79 18.89
C GLU A 781 25.77 60.86 20.05
N MET A 782 26.03 59.73 20.70
CA MET A 782 27.04 59.63 21.76
C MET A 782 28.45 59.99 21.26
N ARG A 783 28.84 59.51 20.07
CA ARG A 783 30.12 59.89 19.45
C ARG A 783 30.16 61.36 19.05
N SER A 784 29.06 61.90 18.52
CA SER A 784 28.96 63.31 18.14
C SER A 784 29.10 64.24 19.35
N THR A 785 28.47 63.89 20.48
CA THR A 785 28.55 64.66 21.73
C THR A 785 29.91 64.53 22.41
N GLN A 786 30.54 63.35 22.38
CA GLN A 786 31.93 63.17 22.84
C GLN A 786 32.91 64.01 22.02
N ASN A 787 32.77 64.05 20.68
CA ASN A 787 33.61 64.87 19.82
C ASN A 787 33.42 66.38 20.09
N LEU A 788 32.17 66.83 20.30
CA LEU A 788 31.89 68.23 20.68
C LEU A 788 32.53 68.61 22.02
N LEU A 789 32.42 67.73 23.03
CA LEU A 789 33.03 67.95 24.35
C LEU A 789 34.56 67.98 24.28
N HIS A 790 35.15 67.18 23.40
CA HIS A 790 36.60 67.19 23.18
C HIS A 790 37.05 68.51 22.55
N GLY A 791 36.42 68.97 21.47
CA GLY A 791 36.73 70.25 20.83
C GLY A 791 36.54 71.45 21.76
N PHE A 792 35.48 71.46 22.58
CA PHE A 792 35.28 72.51 23.60
C PHE A 792 36.39 72.54 24.67
N ARG A 793 36.95 71.38 25.03
CA ARG A 793 38.11 71.32 25.94
C ARG A 793 39.40 71.82 25.28
N GLU A 794 39.56 71.63 23.96
CA GLU A 794 40.67 72.21 23.19
C GLU A 794 40.56 73.74 23.11
N GLU A 795 39.40 74.28 22.73
CA GLU A 795 39.15 75.73 22.69
C GLU A 795 39.39 76.40 24.06
N LEU A 796 38.95 75.77 25.16
CA LEU A 796 39.21 76.28 26.52
C LEU A 796 40.68 76.23 26.91
N ALA A 797 41.42 75.19 26.52
CA ALA A 797 42.86 75.09 26.82
C ALA A 797 43.67 76.13 26.04
N ASP A 798 43.30 76.41 24.79
CA ASP A 798 43.91 77.47 23.97
C ASP A 798 43.62 78.86 24.55
N LEU A 799 42.37 79.15 24.93
CA LEU A 799 41.98 80.43 25.56
C LEU A 799 42.67 80.70 26.91
N LEU A 800 42.99 79.65 27.67
CA LEU A 800 43.67 79.76 28.98
C LEU A 800 45.20 79.70 28.88
N SER A 801 45.73 79.39 27.69
CA SER A 801 47.16 79.42 27.37
C SER A 801 47.64 80.85 27.11
N GLY A 802 48.83 81.20 27.61
CA GLY A 802 49.37 82.55 27.47
C GLY A 802 50.84 82.64 27.81
N GLN A 803 51.39 83.86 27.96
CA GLN A 803 52.83 84.11 28.17
C GLN A 803 53.48 83.42 29.40
N SER A 804 52.69 82.75 30.25
CA SER A 804 53.13 82.05 31.45
C SER A 804 53.03 80.51 31.36
N GLY A 805 52.64 79.95 30.22
CA GLY A 805 52.56 78.48 30.01
C GLY A 805 51.42 78.05 29.08
N MET A 806 51.60 76.88 28.47
CA MET A 806 50.64 76.21 27.59
C MET A 806 49.85 75.16 28.38
N VAL A 807 48.53 75.21 28.31
CA VAL A 807 47.60 74.34 29.07
C VAL A 807 47.22 73.13 28.21
N GLN A 808 47.10 71.96 28.83
CA GLN A 808 46.65 70.75 28.14
C GLN A 808 45.10 70.67 28.13
N PRO A 809 44.46 70.11 27.10
CA PRO A 809 43.01 69.94 27.00
C PRO A 809 42.44 68.82 27.88
N SER A 810 42.91 68.71 29.13
CA SER A 810 42.31 67.91 30.19
C SER A 810 41.54 68.78 31.17
N GLU A 811 40.47 68.22 31.76
CA GLU A 811 39.58 68.97 32.65
C GLU A 811 40.29 69.42 33.93
N GLU A 812 41.24 68.61 34.38
CA GLU A 812 42.08 68.83 35.55
C GLU A 812 43.04 70.02 35.33
N ALA A 813 43.75 70.06 34.19
CA ALA A 813 44.68 71.13 33.87
C ALA A 813 43.98 72.48 33.65
N ILE A 814 42.80 72.46 33.01
CA ILE A 814 41.94 73.64 32.85
C ILE A 814 41.50 74.19 34.22
N LYS A 815 41.06 73.32 35.14
CA LYS A 815 40.66 73.72 36.51
C LYS A 815 41.81 74.33 37.30
N GLU A 816 42.99 73.70 37.29
CA GLU A 816 44.18 74.21 38.01
C GLU A 816 44.57 75.61 37.50
N ARG A 817 44.54 75.83 36.19
CA ARG A 817 44.87 77.14 35.60
C ARG A 817 43.88 78.24 36.01
N ILE A 818 42.58 77.94 36.06
CA ILE A 818 41.55 78.90 36.51
C ILE A 818 41.77 79.28 37.99
N VAL A 819 42.14 78.33 38.85
CA VAL A 819 42.46 78.60 40.26
C VAL A 819 43.69 79.52 40.40
N GLU A 820 44.72 79.31 39.59
CA GLU A 820 45.92 80.18 39.58
C GLU A 820 45.60 81.62 39.15
N ILE A 821 44.77 81.80 38.11
CA ILE A 821 44.34 83.12 37.63
C ILE A 821 43.52 83.84 38.71
N ASN A 822 42.55 83.17 39.35
CA ASN A 822 41.76 83.76 40.43
C ASN A 822 42.63 84.22 41.60
N ARG A 823 43.65 83.45 41.98
CA ARG A 823 44.60 83.83 43.04
C ARG A 823 45.39 85.11 42.69
N LYS A 824 45.74 85.32 41.41
CA LYS A 824 46.39 86.56 40.94
C LYS A 824 45.44 87.75 40.99
N VAL A 825 44.19 87.59 40.55
CA VAL A 825 43.17 88.64 40.58
C VAL A 825 42.87 89.10 42.02
N GLU A 826 42.74 88.18 42.96
CA GLU A 826 42.47 88.55 44.36
C GLU A 826 43.63 89.35 44.99
N SER A 827 44.90 89.03 44.66
CA SER A 827 46.05 89.85 45.10
C SER A 827 46.10 91.27 44.49
N GLN A 828 45.56 91.46 43.27
CA GLN A 828 45.45 92.80 42.66
C GLN A 828 44.35 93.63 43.32
N LYS A 829 43.27 92.97 43.75
CA LYS A 829 42.13 93.57 44.45
C LYS A 829 42.51 94.05 45.86
N GLU A 830 43.37 93.31 46.57
CA GLU A 830 43.96 93.76 47.84
C GLU A 830 44.81 95.03 47.68
N ALA A 831 45.58 95.16 46.59
CA ALA A 831 46.34 96.37 46.29
C ALA A 831 45.43 97.57 45.95
N LEU A 832 44.38 97.34 45.14
CA LEU A 832 43.37 98.35 44.81
C LEU A 832 42.68 98.92 46.07
N SER A 833 42.37 98.07 47.06
CA SER A 833 41.77 98.49 48.32
C SER A 833 42.69 99.42 49.15
N GLN A 834 44.01 99.25 49.06
CA GLN A 834 44.97 100.17 49.70
C GLN A 834 45.00 101.55 49.02
N ASP A 835 44.87 101.60 47.70
CA ASP A 835 44.81 102.87 46.95
C ASP A 835 43.45 103.58 47.13
N GLU A 836 42.33 102.85 47.21
CA GLU A 836 41.02 103.42 47.59
C GLU A 836 41.07 104.08 48.98
N ALA A 837 41.69 103.42 49.97
CA ALA A 837 41.90 103.98 51.30
C ALA A 837 42.88 105.19 51.32
N LYS A 838 43.58 105.45 50.23
CA LYS A 838 44.43 106.63 50.02
C LYS A 838 43.64 107.78 49.37
N VAL A 839 42.74 107.45 48.44
CA VAL A 839 41.78 108.39 47.83
C VAL A 839 40.82 108.95 48.88
N SER A 840 40.17 108.12 49.71
CA SER A 840 39.25 108.61 50.75
C SER A 840 39.89 109.64 51.70
N ARG A 841 41.18 109.47 52.05
CA ARG A 841 41.90 110.42 52.91
C ARG A 841 42.15 111.77 52.24
N MET A 842 42.33 111.80 50.92
CA MET A 842 42.40 113.07 50.17
C MET A 842 41.02 113.69 49.99
N THR A 843 39.96 112.88 49.87
CA THR A 843 38.57 113.35 49.77
C THR A 843 38.11 114.03 51.06
N GLU A 844 38.34 113.44 52.25
CA GLU A 844 38.06 114.10 53.54
C GLU A 844 38.76 115.47 53.66
N GLN A 845 39.96 115.60 53.10
CA GLN A 845 40.76 116.81 53.17
C GLN A 845 40.19 117.93 52.27
N LEU A 846 39.49 117.55 51.20
CA LEU A 846 38.76 118.44 50.29
C LEU A 846 37.35 118.79 50.85
N GLU A 847 36.68 117.83 51.49
CA GLU A 847 35.39 118.06 52.16
C GLU A 847 35.52 119.09 53.28
N ARG A 848 36.55 119.01 54.13
CA ARG A 848 36.82 120.02 55.18
C ARG A 848 37.07 121.44 54.63
N GLN A 849 37.57 121.58 53.40
CA GLN A 849 37.65 122.90 52.72
C GLN A 849 36.29 123.35 52.18
N THR A 850 35.46 122.40 51.75
CA THR A 850 34.13 122.65 51.18
C THR A 850 33.14 123.05 52.28
N GLU A 851 33.16 122.38 53.45
CA GLU A 851 32.34 122.73 54.62
C GLU A 851 32.57 124.18 55.10
N LEU A 852 33.81 124.68 55.04
CA LEU A 852 34.13 126.07 55.39
C LEU A 852 33.52 127.09 54.40
N LEU A 853 33.42 126.74 53.13
CA LEU A 853 32.76 127.55 52.10
C LEU A 853 31.22 127.45 52.20
N GLU A 854 30.70 126.25 52.48
CA GLU A 854 29.26 126.04 52.70
C GLU A 854 28.75 126.73 53.98
N ALA A 855 29.53 126.79 55.06
CA ALA A 855 29.17 127.53 56.27
C ALA A 855 29.02 129.04 56.02
N ALA A 856 29.80 129.61 55.10
CA ALA A 856 29.63 130.99 54.64
C ALA A 856 28.39 131.15 53.76
N LEU A 857 28.17 130.21 52.83
CA LEU A 857 27.01 130.19 51.92
C LEU A 857 25.67 129.97 52.67
N LEU A 858 25.68 129.20 53.75
CA LEU A 858 24.49 128.87 54.54
C LEU A 858 23.91 130.09 55.28
N ARG A 859 24.77 131.00 55.74
CA ARG A 859 24.36 132.29 56.34
C ARG A 859 23.68 133.19 55.32
N ALA A 860 24.21 133.26 54.09
CA ALA A 860 23.56 133.99 52.99
C ALA A 860 22.20 133.36 52.64
N LYS A 861 22.15 132.03 52.45
CA LYS A 861 20.93 131.28 52.13
C LYS A 861 19.89 131.24 53.26
N GLN A 862 20.23 131.59 54.51
CA GLN A 862 19.26 131.76 55.59
C GLN A 862 18.52 133.10 55.49
N ALA A 863 19.23 134.18 55.14
CA ALA A 863 18.61 135.48 54.87
C ALA A 863 17.67 135.43 53.64
N GLU A 864 18.06 134.71 52.58
CA GLU A 864 17.22 134.54 51.38
C GLU A 864 15.97 133.67 51.63
N ARG A 865 16.06 132.64 52.48
CA ARG A 865 14.91 131.76 52.79
C ARG A 865 13.77 132.48 53.48
N HIS A 866 14.05 133.38 54.43
CA HIS A 866 13.01 134.19 55.08
C HIS A 866 12.29 135.13 54.10
N LEU A 867 12.98 135.65 53.08
CA LEU A 867 12.36 136.47 52.02
C LEU A 867 11.59 135.64 50.98
N SER A 868 11.98 134.38 50.78
CA SER A 868 11.33 133.45 49.84
C SER A 868 10.04 132.84 50.41
N GLU A 869 10.03 132.42 51.68
CA GLU A 869 8.84 131.80 52.31
C GLU A 869 7.62 132.73 52.34
N PHE A 870 7.80 134.03 52.61
CA PHE A 870 6.69 134.99 52.60
C PHE A 870 6.20 135.31 51.19
N ARG A 871 7.05 135.20 50.16
CA ARG A 871 6.68 135.44 48.76
C ARG A 871 5.99 134.22 48.13
N GLY A 872 6.42 133.01 48.50
CA GLY A 872 5.85 131.75 48.03
C GLY A 872 4.46 131.43 48.58
N LYS A 873 4.17 131.78 49.85
CA LYS A 873 2.84 131.54 50.46
C LYS A 873 1.74 132.39 49.83
N LEU A 874 2.06 133.60 49.38
CA LEU A 874 1.09 134.48 48.69
C LEU A 874 0.79 133.96 47.27
N SER A 875 1.83 133.71 46.47
CA SER A 875 1.68 133.35 45.06
C SER A 875 1.03 131.97 44.83
N LYS A 876 1.13 131.04 45.81
CA LYS A 876 0.62 129.67 45.64
C LYS A 876 -0.90 129.59 45.83
N LEU A 877 -1.46 130.35 46.77
CA LEU A 877 -2.91 130.40 47.01
C LEU A 877 -3.68 131.06 45.87
N GLU A 878 -3.07 132.03 45.17
CA GLU A 878 -3.68 132.67 43.99
C GLU A 878 -3.63 131.77 42.73
N GLY A 879 -2.60 130.92 42.60
CA GLY A 879 -2.47 129.99 41.46
C GLY A 879 -3.31 128.70 41.58
N GLU A 880 -3.53 128.21 42.80
CA GLU A 880 -4.33 126.99 43.05
C GLU A 880 -5.84 127.21 42.80
N LEU A 881 -6.33 128.47 42.86
CA LEU A 881 -7.73 128.78 42.58
C LEU A 881 -8.06 128.76 41.08
N ILE A 882 -7.16 129.27 40.22
CA ILE A 882 -7.39 129.42 38.77
C ILE A 882 -7.22 128.09 38.02
N THR A 883 -6.32 127.22 38.50
CA THR A 883 -6.09 125.90 37.86
C THR A 883 -7.20 124.88 38.13
N GLY A 884 -8.05 125.11 39.14
CA GLY A 884 -9.21 124.26 39.45
C GLY A 884 -10.40 124.38 38.50
N ASP A 885 -10.56 125.51 37.80
CA ASP A 885 -11.67 125.70 36.86
C ASP A 885 -11.42 124.99 35.51
N VAL A 886 -10.20 125.03 34.98
CA VAL A 886 -9.86 124.46 33.66
C VAL A 886 -10.01 122.93 33.63
N LEU A 887 -9.79 122.25 34.76
CA LEU A 887 -9.98 120.79 34.86
C LEU A 887 -11.45 120.36 34.77
N ARG A 888 -12.41 121.20 35.22
CA ARG A 888 -13.85 120.89 35.15
C ARG A 888 -14.36 120.80 33.72
N ASP A 889 -13.87 121.65 32.82
CA ASP A 889 -14.31 121.66 31.43
C ASP A 889 -13.81 120.44 30.64
N SER A 890 -12.60 119.92 30.94
CA SER A 890 -12.09 118.71 30.28
C SER A 890 -12.95 117.47 30.58
N MET A 891 -13.38 117.28 31.83
CA MET A 891 -14.25 116.17 32.23
C MET A 891 -15.68 116.28 31.67
N SER A 892 -16.10 117.48 31.26
CA SER A 892 -17.40 117.71 30.60
C SER A 892 -17.45 117.10 29.19
N VAL A 893 -16.32 117.15 28.46
CA VAL A 893 -16.22 116.66 27.08
C VAL A 893 -16.24 115.12 27.02
N ASP A 894 -15.48 114.45 27.90
CA ASP A 894 -15.46 112.97 27.95
C ASP A 894 -16.82 112.38 28.33
N LYS A 895 -17.57 113.08 29.19
CA LYS A 895 -18.95 112.71 29.56
C LYS A 895 -19.90 112.70 28.34
N GLN A 896 -19.75 113.64 27.40
CA GLN A 896 -20.55 113.67 26.17
C GLN A 896 -20.21 112.53 25.20
N SER A 897 -18.93 112.13 25.12
CA SER A 897 -18.51 110.99 24.28
C SER A 897 -19.06 109.66 24.79
N TYR A 898 -19.05 109.42 26.11
CA TYR A 898 -19.62 108.20 26.70
C TYR A 898 -21.15 108.08 26.50
N LEU A 899 -21.89 109.19 26.63
CA LEU A 899 -23.34 109.21 26.36
C LEU A 899 -23.65 108.77 24.92
N ARG A 900 -22.91 109.30 23.94
CA ARG A 900 -23.12 109.00 22.51
C ARG A 900 -22.82 107.53 22.14
N PHE A 901 -21.95 106.84 22.90
CA PHE A 901 -21.71 105.41 22.74
C PHE A 901 -22.85 104.53 23.27
N LEU A 902 -23.44 104.91 24.41
CA LEU A 902 -24.53 104.16 25.03
C LEU A 902 -25.83 104.22 24.21
N ASP A 903 -26.12 105.35 23.55
CA ASP A 903 -27.27 105.47 22.66
C ASP A 903 -27.16 104.52 21.44
N GLN A 904 -25.98 104.41 20.82
CA GLN A 904 -25.73 103.46 19.71
C GLN A 904 -25.86 101.98 20.13
N LEU A 905 -25.56 101.66 21.39
CA LEU A 905 -25.71 100.31 21.93
C LEU A 905 -27.18 99.97 22.18
N SER A 906 -27.98 100.94 22.64
CA SER A 906 -29.43 100.78 22.85
C SER A 906 -30.19 100.53 21.54
N GLU A 907 -29.85 101.26 20.48
CA GLU A 907 -30.42 101.11 19.14
C GLU A 907 -30.18 99.70 18.58
N LYS A 908 -28.94 99.19 18.67
CA LYS A 908 -28.61 97.81 18.25
C LYS A 908 -29.34 96.73 19.05
N MET A 909 -29.72 97.01 20.31
CA MET A 909 -30.50 96.09 21.15
C MET A 909 -32.02 96.27 21.04
N LYS A 910 -32.50 97.19 20.18
CA LYS A 910 -33.92 97.48 19.91
C LYS A 910 -34.73 97.86 21.16
N LEU A 911 -34.17 98.74 22.00
CA LEU A 911 -34.78 99.22 23.25
C LEU A 911 -35.45 100.61 23.12
N ASP A 912 -35.64 101.09 21.89
CA ASP A 912 -35.87 102.51 21.50
C ASP A 912 -37.14 103.19 22.05
N ARG A 913 -38.03 102.44 22.73
CA ARG A 913 -39.25 102.98 23.35
C ARG A 913 -39.24 103.01 24.88
N LEU A 914 -38.18 102.51 25.54
CA LEU A 914 -38.07 102.51 27.00
C LEU A 914 -36.98 103.44 27.54
N THR A 915 -36.06 103.92 26.71
CA THR A 915 -34.89 104.71 27.14
C THR A 915 -35.07 106.22 27.08
N ALA A 916 -36.18 106.72 26.52
CA ALA A 916 -36.46 108.16 26.47
C ALA A 916 -36.68 108.78 27.87
N ASP A 917 -37.41 108.09 28.74
CA ASP A 917 -37.90 108.64 30.02
C ASP A 917 -37.12 108.17 31.27
N VAL A 918 -36.06 107.37 31.10
CA VAL A 918 -35.28 106.84 32.24
C VAL A 918 -33.82 107.29 32.18
N GLY A 919 -33.34 107.81 33.32
CA GLY A 919 -32.03 108.44 33.48
C GLY A 919 -30.84 107.50 33.27
N PHE A 920 -29.66 108.11 33.13
CA PHE A 920 -28.39 107.48 32.73
C PHE A 920 -28.12 106.12 33.39
N ASP A 921 -28.24 106.05 34.73
CA ASP A 921 -27.90 104.85 35.49
C ASP A 921 -28.81 103.65 35.14
N MET A 922 -30.11 103.89 34.95
CA MET A 922 -31.08 102.81 34.66
C MET A 922 -31.04 102.34 33.20
N ARG A 923 -30.43 103.09 32.28
CA ARG A 923 -30.19 102.61 30.90
C ARG A 923 -29.23 101.43 30.89
N LEU A 924 -28.24 101.43 31.80
CA LEU A 924 -27.30 100.32 31.97
C LEU A 924 -28.02 99.07 32.47
N ASP A 925 -28.87 99.21 33.50
CA ASP A 925 -29.69 98.12 34.06
C ASP A 925 -30.66 97.53 33.03
N ALA A 926 -31.28 98.36 32.18
CA ALA A 926 -32.16 97.89 31.11
C ALA A 926 -31.42 97.00 30.07
N ILE A 927 -30.19 97.39 29.70
CA ILE A 927 -29.33 96.63 28.78
C ILE A 927 -28.85 95.33 29.44
N LEU A 928 -28.46 95.38 30.72
CA LEU A 928 -28.07 94.20 31.50
C LEU A 928 -29.23 93.21 31.65
N SER A 929 -30.44 93.69 31.97
CA SER A 929 -31.64 92.86 32.08
C SER A 929 -32.03 92.21 30.75
N ARG A 930 -31.89 92.94 29.63
CA ARG A 930 -32.11 92.39 28.28
C ARG A 930 -31.09 91.30 27.91
N THR A 931 -29.83 91.47 28.35
CA THR A 931 -28.76 90.48 28.18
C THR A 931 -29.05 89.22 29.00
N ASP A 932 -29.47 89.37 30.26
CA ASP A 932 -29.82 88.25 31.14
C ASP A 932 -31.06 87.46 30.66
N GLN A 933 -32.02 88.12 29.99
CA GLN A 933 -33.11 87.43 29.28
C GLN A 933 -32.61 86.55 28.12
N LEU A 934 -31.68 87.04 27.31
CA LEU A 934 -31.13 86.28 26.18
C LEU A 934 -30.35 85.05 26.65
N VAL A 935 -29.53 85.21 27.70
CA VAL A 935 -28.79 84.11 28.36
C VAL A 935 -29.74 83.05 28.93
N LYS A 936 -30.90 83.45 29.47
CA LYS A 936 -31.93 82.50 29.95
C LYS A 936 -32.59 81.72 28.82
N LEU A 937 -32.79 82.31 27.64
CA LEU A 937 -33.34 81.61 26.48
C LEU A 937 -32.34 80.58 25.90
N GLU A 938 -31.05 80.90 25.85
CA GLU A 938 -30.01 79.92 25.45
C GLU A 938 -29.90 78.76 26.46
N ASN A 939 -29.93 79.04 27.77
CA ASN A 939 -29.92 77.98 28.79
C ASN A 939 -31.14 77.04 28.71
N ASN A 940 -32.30 77.56 28.29
CA ASN A 940 -33.48 76.71 28.05
C ASN A 940 -33.27 75.80 26.82
N ALA A 941 -32.71 76.29 25.72
CA ALA A 941 -32.37 75.45 24.56
C ALA A 941 -31.28 74.39 24.87
N VAL A 942 -30.31 74.73 25.74
CA VAL A 942 -29.29 73.79 26.23
C VAL A 942 -29.90 72.71 27.15
N THR A 943 -30.93 73.03 27.93
CA THR A 943 -31.61 72.02 28.77
C THR A 943 -32.57 71.12 27.98
N GLU A 944 -33.22 71.62 26.94
CA GLU A 944 -33.99 70.79 25.99
C GLU A 944 -33.08 69.82 25.22
N THR A 945 -31.93 70.27 24.70
CA THR A 945 -30.97 69.38 24.04
C THR A 945 -30.35 68.36 25.00
N LYS A 946 -30.07 68.75 26.26
CA LYS A 946 -29.60 67.83 27.32
C LYS A 946 -30.63 66.77 27.70
N THR A 947 -31.93 67.11 27.73
CA THR A 947 -33.01 66.13 27.99
C THR A 947 -33.27 65.23 26.80
N LEU A 948 -33.17 65.72 25.56
CA LEU A 948 -33.22 64.90 24.35
C LEU A 948 -32.08 63.87 24.33
N ALA A 949 -30.86 64.29 24.66
CA ALA A 949 -29.69 63.41 24.79
C ALA A 949 -29.90 62.33 25.86
N HIS A 950 -30.43 62.70 27.03
CA HIS A 950 -30.76 61.73 28.09
C HIS A 950 -31.83 60.71 27.67
N ASN A 951 -32.83 61.12 26.89
CA ASN A 951 -33.86 60.21 26.37
C ASN A 951 -33.31 59.25 25.31
N LEU A 952 -32.40 59.71 24.44
CA LEU A 952 -31.66 58.84 23.51
C LEU A 952 -30.74 57.87 24.26
N GLN A 953 -30.03 58.33 25.28
CA GLN A 953 -29.15 57.52 26.12
C GLN A 953 -29.93 56.43 26.89
N ARG A 954 -31.16 56.72 27.35
CA ARG A 954 -32.10 55.72 27.88
C ARG A 954 -32.49 54.70 26.82
N LYS A 955 -32.90 55.13 25.61
CA LYS A 955 -33.25 54.20 24.51
C LYS A 955 -32.09 53.26 24.16
N VAL A 956 -30.87 53.77 24.08
CA VAL A 956 -29.66 52.96 23.85
C VAL A 956 -29.45 51.95 24.99
N LYS A 957 -29.62 52.37 26.26
CA LYS A 957 -29.55 51.45 27.40
C LYS A 957 -30.61 50.34 27.33
N THR A 958 -31.87 50.67 27.05
CA THR A 958 -32.96 49.67 26.93
C THR A 958 -32.75 48.72 25.74
N GLN A 959 -32.23 49.21 24.61
CA GLN A 959 -31.87 48.34 23.48
C GLN A 959 -30.68 47.43 23.80
N LYS A 960 -29.70 47.91 24.58
CA LYS A 960 -28.59 47.09 25.07
C LYS A 960 -29.07 45.98 26.00
N GLU A 961 -29.94 46.30 26.97
CA GLU A 961 -30.55 45.33 27.89
C GLU A 961 -31.39 44.28 27.12
N GLN A 962 -32.10 44.68 26.05
CA GLN A 962 -32.80 43.75 25.16
C GLN A 962 -31.86 42.87 24.33
N LEU A 963 -30.68 43.36 23.96
CA LEU A 963 -29.66 42.58 23.24
C LEU A 963 -29.03 41.54 24.19
N GLU A 964 -28.58 41.97 25.37
CA GLU A 964 -28.03 41.11 26.43
C GLU A 964 -29.03 40.02 26.85
N SER A 965 -30.33 40.34 26.92
CA SER A 965 -31.40 39.36 27.18
C SER A 965 -31.57 38.32 26.06
N LYS A 966 -31.50 38.74 24.79
CA LYS A 966 -31.54 37.81 23.64
C LYS A 966 -30.28 36.95 23.54
N GLU A 967 -29.14 37.50 23.91
CA GLU A 967 -27.86 36.80 23.95
C GLU A 967 -27.85 35.72 25.05
N LEU A 968 -28.39 36.03 26.23
CA LEU A 968 -28.64 35.05 27.29
C LEU A 968 -29.58 33.92 26.84
N HIS A 969 -30.64 34.24 26.09
CA HIS A 969 -31.57 33.24 25.55
C HIS A 969 -30.91 32.34 24.50
N MET A 970 -30.10 32.92 23.60
CA MET A 970 -29.26 32.17 22.65
C MET A 970 -28.29 31.24 23.37
N GLU A 971 -27.68 31.69 24.48
CA GLU A 971 -26.76 30.89 25.29
C GLU A 971 -27.47 29.73 26.01
N MET A 972 -28.69 29.94 26.49
CA MET A 972 -29.54 28.86 27.01
C MET A 972 -29.92 27.84 25.93
N LEU A 973 -30.26 28.28 24.72
CA LEU A 973 -30.57 27.40 23.60
C LEU A 973 -29.35 26.58 23.16
N ARG A 974 -28.15 27.19 23.09
CA ARG A 974 -26.88 26.49 22.84
C ARG A 974 -26.62 25.42 23.90
N LYS A 975 -26.78 25.74 25.18
CA LYS A 975 -26.65 24.77 26.28
C LYS A 975 -27.68 23.63 26.17
N LYS A 976 -28.92 23.93 25.76
CA LYS A 976 -29.93 22.87 25.58
C LYS A 976 -29.65 21.98 24.35
N ILE A 977 -29.12 22.55 23.27
CA ILE A 977 -28.64 21.78 22.10
C ILE A 977 -27.49 20.85 22.52
N ALA A 978 -26.48 21.38 23.23
CA ALA A 978 -25.37 20.57 23.73
C ALA A 978 -25.84 19.41 24.64
N GLN A 979 -26.78 19.68 25.56
CA GLN A 979 -27.38 18.64 26.40
C GLN A 979 -28.11 17.56 25.58
N LEU A 980 -28.89 17.95 24.56
CA LEU A 980 -29.60 17.02 23.69
C LEU A 980 -28.65 16.22 22.78
N GLU A 981 -27.53 16.80 22.36
CA GLU A 981 -26.45 16.11 21.66
C GLU A 981 -25.73 15.11 22.57
N GLU A 982 -25.56 15.43 23.84
CA GLU A 982 -24.95 14.54 24.83
C GLU A 982 -25.87 13.38 25.23
N GLU A 983 -27.17 13.64 25.43
CA GLU A 983 -28.19 12.59 25.57
C GLU A 983 -28.26 11.69 24.32
N LYS A 984 -28.14 12.26 23.12
CA LYS A 984 -28.07 11.51 21.86
C LYS A 984 -26.81 10.63 21.80
N LYS A 985 -25.64 11.17 22.18
CA LYS A 985 -24.37 10.42 22.28
C LYS A 985 -24.48 9.26 23.27
N ALA A 986 -25.06 9.49 24.45
CA ALA A 986 -25.28 8.44 25.45
C ALA A 986 -26.21 7.33 24.94
N ARG A 987 -27.31 7.67 24.24
CA ARG A 987 -28.19 6.68 23.59
C ARG A 987 -27.47 5.89 22.49
N THR A 988 -26.61 6.52 21.69
CA THR A 988 -25.81 5.79 20.69
C THR A 988 -24.75 4.91 21.34
N ALA A 989 -24.15 5.32 22.46
CA ALA A 989 -23.20 4.48 23.21
C ALA A 989 -23.88 3.22 23.76
N LEU A 990 -25.06 3.34 24.38
CA LEU A 990 -25.86 2.22 24.86
C LEU A 990 -26.30 1.27 23.72
N ALA A 991 -26.62 1.80 22.53
CA ALA A 991 -26.90 0.96 21.37
C ALA A 991 -25.66 0.19 20.89
N VAL A 992 -24.49 0.83 20.89
CA VAL A 992 -23.21 0.18 20.55
C VAL A 992 -22.83 -0.90 21.57
N GLU A 993 -23.00 -0.65 22.88
CA GLU A 993 -22.78 -1.67 23.92
C GLU A 993 -23.74 -2.86 23.77
N HIS A 994 -25.00 -2.61 23.44
CA HIS A 994 -25.98 -3.67 23.17
C HIS A 994 -25.60 -4.52 21.95
N ASP A 995 -25.18 -3.87 20.86
CA ASP A 995 -24.75 -4.56 19.64
C ASP A 995 -23.43 -5.31 19.86
N GLU A 996 -22.50 -4.78 20.66
CA GLU A 996 -21.27 -5.46 21.05
C GLU A 996 -21.53 -6.66 21.97
N ALA A 997 -22.43 -6.54 22.95
CA ALA A 997 -22.89 -7.66 23.77
C ALA A 997 -23.53 -8.77 22.90
N THR A 998 -24.39 -8.37 21.96
CA THR A 998 -25.02 -9.29 20.99
C THR A 998 -23.99 -9.98 20.09
N LEU A 999 -22.99 -9.24 19.62
CA LEU A 999 -21.88 -9.78 18.84
C LEU A 999 -21.03 -10.76 19.66
N ASN A 1000 -20.78 -10.47 20.94
CA ASN A 1000 -20.02 -11.33 21.84
C ASN A 1000 -20.78 -12.63 22.17
N VAL A 1001 -22.12 -12.59 22.33
CA VAL A 1001 -22.95 -13.81 22.42
C VAL A 1001 -22.82 -14.66 21.15
N ARG A 1002 -22.89 -14.06 19.95
CA ARG A 1002 -22.70 -14.78 18.68
C ARG A 1002 -21.29 -15.37 18.53
N LYS A 1003 -20.24 -14.65 18.95
CA LYS A 1003 -18.86 -15.17 18.99
C LYS A 1003 -18.73 -16.37 19.92
N LEU A 1004 -19.36 -16.33 21.10
CA LEU A 1004 -19.38 -17.44 22.06
C LEU A 1004 -20.15 -18.64 21.50
N GLN A 1005 -21.29 -18.44 20.84
CA GLN A 1005 -22.02 -19.51 20.14
C GLN A 1005 -21.18 -20.17 19.03
N LYS A 1006 -20.56 -19.39 18.14
CA LYS A 1006 -19.61 -19.92 17.13
C LYS A 1006 -18.43 -20.67 17.78
N LYS A 1007 -17.98 -20.27 18.99
CA LYS A 1007 -16.94 -20.99 19.74
C LYS A 1007 -17.44 -22.31 20.32
N VAL A 1008 -18.67 -22.35 20.85
CA VAL A 1008 -19.32 -23.60 21.30
C VAL A 1008 -19.52 -24.58 20.14
N GLU A 1009 -19.97 -24.13 18.97
CA GLU A 1009 -20.12 -24.96 17.77
C GLU A 1009 -18.78 -25.56 17.31
N ARG A 1010 -17.69 -24.77 17.31
CA ARG A 1010 -16.34 -25.28 17.01
C ARG A 1010 -15.90 -26.34 18.00
N LEU A 1011 -16.04 -26.08 19.30
CA LEU A 1011 -15.69 -27.04 20.35
C LEU A 1011 -16.54 -28.32 20.28
N GLN A 1012 -17.82 -28.22 19.92
CA GLN A 1012 -18.68 -29.38 19.66
C GLN A 1012 -18.21 -30.18 18.44
N LYS A 1013 -17.77 -29.51 17.36
CA LYS A 1013 -17.22 -30.15 16.16
C LYS A 1013 -15.88 -30.85 16.46
N GLU A 1014 -14.99 -30.21 17.21
CA GLU A 1014 -13.71 -30.77 17.68
C GLU A 1014 -13.91 -31.96 18.63
N LEU A 1015 -14.91 -31.88 19.53
CA LEU A 1015 -15.33 -33.01 20.36
C LEU A 1015 -15.89 -34.16 19.51
N GLY A 1016 -16.64 -33.84 18.45
CA GLY A 1016 -17.13 -34.80 17.45
C GLY A 1016 -16.01 -35.52 16.72
N SER A 1017 -15.04 -34.78 16.15
CA SER A 1017 -13.86 -35.39 15.49
C SER A 1017 -12.98 -36.17 16.46
N SER A 1018 -12.85 -35.71 17.72
CA SER A 1018 -12.12 -36.43 18.76
C SER A 1018 -12.81 -37.75 19.13
N ARG A 1019 -14.15 -37.78 19.17
CA ARG A 1019 -14.92 -39.02 19.36
C ARG A 1019 -14.74 -39.99 18.18
N ILE A 1020 -14.82 -39.50 16.95
CA ILE A 1020 -14.62 -40.30 15.73
C ILE A 1020 -13.19 -40.90 15.69
N SER A 1021 -12.18 -40.09 16.01
CA SER A 1021 -10.79 -40.55 16.14
C SER A 1021 -10.64 -41.60 17.26
N ASN A 1022 -11.31 -41.42 18.40
CA ASN A 1022 -11.29 -42.40 19.48
C ASN A 1022 -11.97 -43.73 19.07
N THR A 1023 -13.05 -43.69 18.29
CA THR A 1023 -13.67 -44.92 17.74
C THR A 1023 -12.81 -45.60 16.67
N ASP A 1024 -12.13 -44.83 15.81
CA ASP A 1024 -11.21 -45.36 14.79
C ASP A 1024 -9.94 -45.98 15.43
N LEU A 1025 -9.40 -45.35 16.48
CA LEU A 1025 -8.32 -45.93 17.30
C LEU A 1025 -8.76 -47.19 18.04
N LYS A 1026 -10.02 -47.27 18.50
CA LYS A 1026 -10.58 -48.51 19.10
C LYS A 1026 -10.74 -49.63 18.07
N ALA A 1027 -11.17 -49.33 16.84
CA ALA A 1027 -11.22 -50.28 15.75
C ALA A 1027 -9.82 -50.81 15.42
N LYS A 1028 -8.86 -49.91 15.17
CA LYS A 1028 -7.45 -50.27 14.93
C LYS A 1028 -6.81 -51.08 16.06
N LEU A 1029 -7.16 -50.80 17.31
CA LEU A 1029 -6.71 -51.59 18.46
C LEU A 1029 -7.34 -53.00 18.47
N SER A 1030 -8.60 -53.13 18.06
CA SER A 1030 -9.25 -54.43 17.85
C SER A 1030 -8.57 -55.23 16.75
N ASP A 1031 -8.32 -54.61 15.58
CA ASP A 1031 -7.63 -55.23 14.45
C ASP A 1031 -6.20 -55.66 14.84
N THR A 1032 -5.50 -54.82 15.61
CA THR A 1032 -4.16 -55.14 16.15
C THR A 1032 -4.20 -56.32 17.12
N ASN A 1033 -5.24 -56.42 17.95
CA ASN A 1033 -5.42 -57.56 18.84
C ASN A 1033 -5.75 -58.84 18.05
N GLU A 1034 -6.58 -58.78 17.00
CA GLU A 1034 -6.88 -59.93 16.13
C GLU A 1034 -5.62 -60.41 15.39
N LEU A 1035 -4.82 -59.49 14.84
CA LEU A 1035 -3.52 -59.80 14.23
C LEU A 1035 -2.54 -60.41 15.24
N LYS A 1036 -2.54 -59.93 16.49
CA LYS A 1036 -1.71 -60.50 17.57
C LYS A 1036 -2.16 -61.91 17.95
N ILE A 1037 -3.47 -62.19 17.99
CA ILE A 1037 -4.01 -63.53 18.21
C ILE A 1037 -3.56 -64.47 17.08
N LYS A 1038 -3.79 -64.08 15.81
CA LYS A 1038 -3.34 -64.85 14.63
C LYS A 1038 -1.83 -65.10 14.62
N THR A 1039 -1.03 -64.13 15.08
CA THR A 1039 0.44 -64.29 15.20
C THR A 1039 0.81 -65.30 16.29
N LEU A 1040 0.07 -65.35 17.41
CA LEU A 1040 0.28 -66.35 18.47
C LEU A 1040 -0.12 -67.74 17.98
N GLU A 1041 -1.26 -67.89 17.32
CA GLU A 1041 -1.73 -69.15 16.71
C GLU A 1041 -0.72 -69.68 15.66
N GLN A 1042 -0.20 -68.79 14.81
CA GLN A 1042 0.85 -69.13 13.84
C GLN A 1042 2.15 -69.59 14.54
N ASN A 1043 2.56 -68.93 15.62
CA ASN A 1043 3.74 -69.34 16.39
C ASN A 1043 3.54 -70.71 17.06
N GLU A 1044 2.34 -70.99 17.59
CA GLU A 1044 2.00 -72.30 18.18
C GLU A 1044 2.02 -73.41 17.12
N MET A 1045 1.43 -73.17 15.94
CA MET A 1045 1.53 -74.08 14.79
C MET A 1045 2.99 -74.28 14.33
N ILE A 1046 3.81 -73.24 14.28
CA ILE A 1046 5.23 -73.34 13.93
C ILE A 1046 5.99 -74.17 14.98
N GLU A 1047 5.66 -74.04 16.27
CA GLU A 1047 6.28 -74.84 17.33
C GLU A 1047 5.86 -76.32 17.24
N GLU A 1048 4.58 -76.60 16.94
CA GLU A 1048 4.09 -77.97 16.72
C GLU A 1048 4.70 -78.62 15.47
N LEU A 1049 4.76 -77.88 14.34
CA LEU A 1049 5.49 -78.30 13.13
C LEU A 1049 6.98 -78.53 13.41
N SER A 1050 7.60 -77.70 14.26
CA SER A 1050 9.00 -77.88 14.67
C SER A 1050 9.20 -79.14 15.53
N LYS A 1051 8.24 -79.46 16.40
CA LYS A 1051 8.22 -80.71 17.18
C LYS A 1051 8.02 -81.93 16.26
N SER A 1052 7.14 -81.84 15.28
CA SER A 1052 6.89 -82.91 14.30
C SER A 1052 8.11 -83.14 13.40
N LEU A 1053 8.78 -82.08 12.93
CA LEU A 1053 10.04 -82.14 12.20
C LEU A 1053 11.14 -82.83 13.00
N LYS A 1054 11.37 -82.44 14.27
CA LYS A 1054 12.36 -83.10 15.13
C LYS A 1054 12.05 -84.59 15.35
N LYS A 1055 10.77 -84.97 15.42
CA LYS A 1055 10.34 -86.38 15.51
C LYS A 1055 10.62 -87.13 14.21
N LEU A 1056 10.29 -86.55 13.06
CA LEU A 1056 10.59 -87.07 11.72
C LEU A 1056 12.10 -87.23 11.49
N GLU A 1057 12.91 -86.24 11.89
CA GLU A 1057 14.36 -86.29 11.79
C GLU A 1057 14.96 -87.40 12.67
N LYS A 1058 14.47 -87.55 13.90
CA LYS A 1058 14.86 -88.68 14.77
C LYS A 1058 14.46 -90.04 14.18
N MET A 1059 13.29 -90.13 13.53
CA MET A 1059 12.87 -91.33 12.81
C MET A 1059 13.74 -91.59 11.57
N LYS A 1060 14.08 -90.55 10.79
CA LYS A 1060 14.98 -90.61 9.64
C LYS A 1060 16.36 -91.11 10.06
N LEU A 1061 16.97 -90.52 11.09
CA LEU A 1061 18.27 -90.95 11.61
C LEU A 1061 18.24 -92.40 12.13
N GLY A 1062 17.10 -92.83 12.70
CA GLY A 1062 16.88 -94.22 13.11
C GLY A 1062 16.73 -95.18 11.92
N ALA A 1063 16.04 -94.75 10.86
CA ALA A 1063 15.91 -95.51 9.61
C ALA A 1063 17.25 -95.59 8.86
N GLU A 1064 18.01 -94.49 8.76
CA GLU A 1064 19.35 -94.46 8.18
C GLU A 1064 20.30 -95.41 8.91
N LYS A 1065 20.30 -95.44 10.25
CA LYS A 1065 21.08 -96.41 11.04
C LYS A 1065 20.67 -97.87 10.79
N ARG A 1066 19.37 -98.14 10.60
CA ARG A 1066 18.89 -99.49 10.21
C ARG A 1066 19.30 -99.83 8.79
N LEU A 1067 19.27 -98.87 7.88
CA LEU A 1067 19.60 -99.05 6.46
C LEU A 1067 21.11 -99.24 6.27
N THR A 1068 21.97 -98.56 7.03
CA THR A 1068 23.42 -98.84 7.05
C THR A 1068 23.73 -100.19 7.70
N SER A 1069 23.03 -100.57 8.78
CA SER A 1069 23.15 -101.92 9.37
C SER A 1069 22.75 -103.01 8.36
N LEU A 1070 21.56 -102.92 7.77
CA LEU A 1070 21.08 -103.83 6.73
C LEU A 1070 22.00 -103.85 5.51
N LYS A 1071 22.56 -102.70 5.11
CA LYS A 1071 23.55 -102.64 4.03
C LYS A 1071 24.82 -103.39 4.42
N SER A 1072 25.36 -103.21 5.64
CA SER A 1072 26.55 -103.95 6.09
C SER A 1072 26.31 -105.46 6.21
N GLU A 1073 25.10 -105.87 6.60
CA GLU A 1073 24.68 -107.27 6.67
C GLU A 1073 24.45 -107.86 5.27
N LEU A 1074 23.91 -107.07 4.34
CA LEU A 1074 23.79 -107.43 2.92
C LEU A 1074 25.16 -107.52 2.24
N ASP A 1075 26.07 -106.58 2.52
CA ASP A 1075 27.44 -106.60 1.99
C ASP A 1075 28.22 -107.81 2.55
N PHE A 1076 28.04 -108.15 3.84
CA PHE A 1076 28.62 -109.35 4.46
C PHE A 1076 28.04 -110.65 3.89
N THR A 1077 26.71 -110.76 3.75
CA THR A 1077 26.07 -111.95 3.16
C THR A 1077 26.36 -112.07 1.67
N SER A 1078 26.43 -110.96 0.94
CA SER A 1078 26.89 -110.90 -0.46
C SER A 1078 28.33 -111.39 -0.57
N HIS A 1079 29.26 -110.84 0.22
CA HIS A 1079 30.66 -111.28 0.23
C HIS A 1079 30.78 -112.76 0.60
N LYS A 1080 30.05 -113.25 1.60
CA LYS A 1080 30.04 -114.68 1.96
C LYS A 1080 29.47 -115.54 0.83
N SER A 1081 28.42 -115.09 0.15
CA SER A 1081 27.87 -115.79 -1.03
C SER A 1081 28.84 -115.76 -2.22
N GLN A 1082 29.62 -114.69 -2.36
CA GLN A 1082 30.62 -114.54 -3.41
C GLN A 1082 31.86 -115.38 -3.11
N GLU A 1083 32.28 -115.47 -1.85
CA GLU A 1083 33.34 -116.38 -1.39
C GLU A 1083 32.94 -117.85 -1.55
N GLU A 1084 31.70 -118.22 -1.23
CA GLU A 1084 31.19 -119.58 -1.52
C GLU A 1084 31.02 -119.82 -3.03
N ARG A 1085 30.70 -118.79 -3.83
CA ARG A 1085 30.77 -118.87 -5.31
C ARG A 1085 32.21 -118.97 -5.83
N GLU A 1086 33.18 -118.34 -5.17
CA GLU A 1086 34.61 -118.44 -5.49
C GLU A 1086 35.10 -119.85 -5.17
N LYS A 1087 34.77 -120.39 -3.99
CA LYS A 1087 35.08 -121.77 -3.58
C LYS A 1087 34.43 -122.79 -4.50
N THR A 1088 33.13 -122.67 -4.78
CA THR A 1088 32.43 -123.58 -5.70
C THR A 1088 32.92 -123.43 -7.13
N ARG A 1089 33.31 -122.24 -7.61
CA ARG A 1089 33.97 -122.07 -8.91
C ARG A 1089 35.36 -122.71 -8.92
N ASN A 1090 36.18 -122.52 -7.89
CA ASN A 1090 37.51 -123.11 -7.80
C ASN A 1090 37.44 -124.64 -7.65
N LEU A 1091 36.44 -125.17 -6.94
CA LEU A 1091 36.11 -126.60 -6.92
C LEU A 1091 35.61 -127.08 -8.29
N LEU A 1092 34.76 -126.31 -8.97
CA LEU A 1092 34.31 -126.65 -10.32
C LEU A 1092 35.46 -126.61 -11.33
N GLU A 1093 36.39 -125.67 -11.20
CA GLU A 1093 37.57 -125.51 -12.06
C GLU A 1093 38.62 -126.58 -11.75
N ALA A 1094 38.82 -126.95 -10.48
CA ALA A 1094 39.60 -128.13 -10.08
C ALA A 1094 38.96 -129.41 -10.66
N VAL A 1095 37.68 -129.66 -10.41
CA VAL A 1095 36.93 -130.81 -10.95
C VAL A 1095 36.91 -130.79 -12.48
N THR A 1096 36.84 -129.63 -13.14
CA THR A 1096 36.91 -129.52 -14.61
C THR A 1096 38.33 -129.76 -15.11
N SER A 1097 39.37 -129.35 -14.38
CA SER A 1097 40.77 -129.66 -14.71
C SER A 1097 41.06 -131.16 -14.55
N GLU A 1098 40.52 -131.78 -13.50
CA GLU A 1098 40.49 -133.24 -13.31
C GLU A 1098 39.68 -133.90 -14.42
N LEU A 1099 38.50 -133.40 -14.78
CA LEU A 1099 37.70 -133.92 -15.90
C LEU A 1099 38.39 -133.74 -17.25
N THR A 1100 39.22 -132.72 -17.46
CA THR A 1100 40.01 -132.58 -18.70
C THR A 1100 41.24 -133.49 -18.73
N THR A 1101 41.88 -133.76 -17.59
CA THR A 1101 42.98 -134.75 -17.50
C THR A 1101 42.45 -136.20 -17.53
N LEU A 1102 41.31 -136.47 -16.89
CA LEU A 1102 40.54 -137.71 -17.04
C LEU A 1102 40.00 -137.85 -18.46
N LYS A 1103 39.45 -136.81 -19.09
CA LYS A 1103 38.99 -136.89 -20.49
C LYS A 1103 40.14 -137.11 -21.46
N LYS A 1104 41.32 -136.53 -21.21
CA LYS A 1104 42.50 -136.73 -22.07
C LYS A 1104 43.09 -138.14 -21.91
N SER A 1105 43.19 -138.65 -20.67
CA SER A 1105 43.57 -140.05 -20.44
C SER A 1105 42.49 -141.05 -20.86
N LEU A 1106 41.20 -140.67 -20.80
CA LEU A 1106 40.07 -141.44 -21.33
C LEU A 1106 40.04 -141.39 -22.87
N GLU A 1107 40.44 -140.31 -23.54
CA GLU A 1107 40.59 -140.30 -25.01
C GLU A 1107 41.77 -141.19 -25.47
N ASP A 1108 42.84 -141.29 -24.68
CA ASP A 1108 43.95 -142.24 -24.88
C ASP A 1108 43.62 -143.71 -24.47
N VAL A 1109 42.51 -143.92 -23.76
CA VAL A 1109 41.95 -145.24 -23.43
C VAL A 1109 40.79 -145.64 -24.36
N VAL A 1110 39.98 -144.69 -24.83
CA VAL A 1110 38.87 -144.88 -25.79
C VAL A 1110 39.41 -145.07 -27.22
N LYS A 1111 40.62 -144.59 -27.53
CA LYS A 1111 41.38 -145.11 -28.70
C LYS A 1111 41.76 -146.59 -28.59
N ARG A 1112 41.63 -147.22 -27.41
CA ARG A 1112 41.76 -148.67 -27.19
C ARG A 1112 40.42 -149.38 -26.93
N GLU A 1113 39.30 -148.66 -26.80
CA GLU A 1113 37.97 -149.24 -26.93
C GLU A 1113 37.57 -149.37 -28.41
N ARG A 1114 38.02 -150.47 -29.03
CA ARG A 1114 37.37 -151.05 -30.20
C ARG A 1114 37.11 -152.54 -29.96
N GLN A 1115 36.13 -152.88 -29.09
CA GLN A 1115 35.27 -154.08 -29.17
C GLN A 1115 34.40 -154.27 -27.91
N GLY A 1116 33.08 -154.39 -28.11
CA GLY A 1116 32.08 -154.85 -27.12
C GLY A 1116 31.81 -153.88 -25.96
N ASN A 1117 30.69 -153.94 -25.22
CA ASN A 1117 29.40 -154.59 -25.40
C ASN A 1117 28.55 -154.20 -24.15
N THR A 1118 27.32 -153.70 -24.34
CA THR A 1118 26.13 -154.32 -23.69
C THR A 1118 25.90 -154.18 -22.15
N ILE A 1119 24.84 -153.41 -21.79
CA ILE A 1119 23.75 -153.74 -20.80
C ILE A 1119 23.74 -153.26 -19.30
N HIS A 1120 22.55 -152.76 -18.90
CA HIS A 1120 21.81 -152.75 -17.59
C HIS A 1120 22.15 -151.88 -16.33
N HIS A 1121 21.10 -151.14 -15.89
CA HIS A 1121 20.33 -151.27 -14.60
C HIS A 1121 20.47 -150.32 -13.39
N HIS A 1122 19.27 -150.08 -12.78
CA HIS A 1122 18.89 -149.81 -11.38
C HIS A 1122 19.43 -148.54 -10.66
N HIS A 1123 18.58 -147.60 -10.20
CA HIS A 1123 17.66 -147.59 -9.03
C HIS A 1123 18.36 -147.42 -7.65
N ILE A 1124 18.05 -146.34 -6.90
CA ILE A 1124 17.55 -146.30 -5.49
C ILE A 1124 17.57 -144.87 -4.87
N PHE A 1125 16.52 -144.57 -4.07
CA PHE A 1125 16.24 -143.39 -3.20
C PHE A 1125 17.08 -143.41 -1.88
N PRO A 1126 16.83 -142.67 -0.75
CA PRO A 1126 15.85 -141.62 -0.38
C PRO A 1126 16.47 -140.30 0.23
N VAL A 1127 15.79 -139.13 0.25
CA VAL A 1127 14.92 -138.51 1.32
C VAL A 1127 15.64 -138.25 2.67
N ALA A 1128 15.74 -137.00 3.17
CA ALA A 1128 14.72 -136.30 3.99
C ALA A 1128 14.91 -134.75 4.09
N ILE A 1129 13.83 -133.93 3.95
CA ILE A 1129 13.14 -133.13 5.02
C ILE A 1129 13.99 -131.93 5.52
N GLN A 1130 13.58 -130.65 5.67
CA GLN A 1130 12.32 -129.87 5.77
C GLN A 1130 12.63 -128.43 5.19
N PHE A 1131 11.73 -127.50 4.82
CA PHE A 1131 10.25 -127.45 4.78
C PHE A 1131 9.74 -126.38 3.75
N CYS A 1132 8.46 -126.05 3.84
CA CYS A 1132 7.67 -125.04 3.10
C CYS A 1132 7.40 -123.77 3.93
N GLU A 1133 7.32 -122.60 3.28
CA GLU A 1133 6.31 -121.52 3.51
C GLU A 1133 6.64 -120.25 2.69
N LYS A 1134 6.15 -120.15 1.43
CA LYS A 1134 5.95 -118.84 0.73
C LYS A 1134 5.21 -118.82 -0.61
N ASN A 1135 4.58 -119.91 -1.05
CA ASN A 1135 3.81 -119.95 -2.31
C ASN A 1135 2.29 -120.17 -2.14
N THR A 1136 1.75 -119.90 -0.95
CA THR A 1136 0.31 -120.04 -0.61
C THR A 1136 -0.29 -118.72 -0.12
N GLN A 1137 0.12 -117.59 -0.72
CA GLN A 1137 -0.41 -116.26 -0.38
C GLN A 1137 -0.83 -115.43 -1.61
N LEU A 1138 -0.33 -115.76 -2.81
CA LEU A 1138 -0.70 -115.10 -4.07
C LEU A 1138 -1.93 -115.74 -4.74
N VAL A 1139 -2.21 -117.02 -4.48
CA VAL A 1139 -3.42 -117.71 -4.98
C VAL A 1139 -4.64 -117.30 -4.13
N ASP A 1140 -4.51 -117.35 -2.81
CA ASP A 1140 -5.55 -116.97 -1.85
C ASP A 1140 -6.03 -115.52 -2.03
N PHE A 1141 -5.11 -114.57 -2.29
CA PHE A 1141 -5.48 -113.18 -2.58
C PHE A 1141 -6.35 -113.05 -3.85
N ARG A 1142 -6.03 -113.82 -4.90
CA ARG A 1142 -6.78 -113.84 -6.16
C ARG A 1142 -8.18 -114.43 -5.98
N GLU A 1143 -8.33 -115.41 -5.10
CA GLU A 1143 -9.63 -116.03 -4.78
C GLU A 1143 -10.51 -115.11 -3.92
N VAL A 1144 -9.95 -114.47 -2.89
CA VAL A 1144 -10.67 -113.52 -2.02
C VAL A 1144 -11.16 -112.29 -2.78
N VAL A 1145 -10.33 -111.68 -3.65
CA VAL A 1145 -10.76 -110.52 -4.47
C VAL A 1145 -11.85 -110.92 -5.47
N SER A 1146 -11.83 -112.14 -6.00
CA SER A 1146 -12.86 -112.65 -6.90
C SER A 1146 -14.21 -112.86 -6.19
N GLN A 1147 -14.19 -113.36 -4.94
CA GLN A 1147 -15.38 -113.47 -4.09
C GLN A 1147 -15.94 -112.10 -3.68
N MET A 1148 -15.09 -111.15 -3.28
CA MET A 1148 -15.52 -109.79 -2.88
C MET A 1148 -16.15 -108.98 -4.02
N LEU A 1149 -15.83 -109.29 -5.28
CA LEU A 1149 -16.42 -108.65 -6.46
C LEU A 1149 -17.68 -109.37 -6.99
N GLY A 1150 -18.21 -110.36 -6.26
CA GLY A 1150 -19.47 -111.03 -6.57
C GLY A 1150 -19.42 -111.97 -7.79
N LEU A 1151 -18.25 -112.51 -8.13
CA LEU A 1151 -18.07 -113.41 -9.27
C LEU A 1151 -18.15 -114.87 -8.83
N ASN A 1152 -19.00 -115.65 -9.51
CA ASN A 1152 -19.32 -117.02 -9.12
C ASN A 1152 -18.23 -117.99 -9.61
N VAL A 1153 -17.54 -118.68 -8.69
CA VAL A 1153 -16.26 -119.37 -8.95
C VAL A 1153 -16.47 -120.84 -9.33
N SER A 1154 -17.16 -121.09 -10.46
CA SER A 1154 -17.41 -122.46 -10.96
C SER A 1154 -16.89 -122.75 -12.38
N THR A 1155 -16.09 -121.83 -12.95
CA THR A 1155 -15.33 -122.08 -14.20
C THR A 1155 -13.91 -121.50 -14.11
N LEU A 1156 -12.91 -122.33 -14.47
CA LEU A 1156 -11.53 -121.88 -14.65
C LEU A 1156 -11.44 -120.91 -15.85
N ALA A 1157 -10.42 -120.04 -15.82
CA ALA A 1157 -10.07 -119.04 -16.84
C ALA A 1157 -10.96 -117.78 -16.90
N LEU A 1158 -11.01 -117.03 -15.78
CA LEU A 1158 -11.13 -115.57 -15.83
C LEU A 1158 -9.72 -114.96 -16.10
N PRO A 1159 -9.51 -114.24 -17.21
CA PRO A 1159 -8.26 -113.54 -17.48
C PRO A 1159 -8.05 -112.35 -16.54
N ASP A 1160 -6.80 -112.04 -16.20
CA ASP A 1160 -6.50 -110.97 -15.23
C ASP A 1160 -6.99 -109.59 -15.71
N TYR A 1161 -7.09 -109.36 -17.02
CA TYR A 1161 -7.67 -108.12 -17.57
C TYR A 1161 -9.14 -107.90 -17.16
N GLU A 1162 -9.91 -108.96 -16.86
CA GLU A 1162 -11.33 -108.85 -16.52
C GLU A 1162 -11.54 -108.53 -15.02
N ILE A 1163 -10.61 -108.99 -14.18
CA ILE A 1163 -10.47 -108.57 -12.78
C ILE A 1163 -9.99 -107.11 -12.73
N ILE A 1164 -8.96 -106.78 -13.52
CA ILE A 1164 -8.46 -105.40 -13.67
C ILE A 1164 -9.58 -104.48 -14.17
N LYS A 1165 -10.37 -104.85 -15.19
CA LYS A 1165 -11.44 -104.00 -15.74
C LYS A 1165 -12.63 -103.79 -14.78
N ARG A 1166 -12.85 -104.70 -13.81
CA ARG A 1166 -13.79 -104.49 -12.69
C ARG A 1166 -13.19 -103.62 -11.59
N LEU A 1167 -11.90 -103.78 -11.27
CA LEU A 1167 -11.17 -102.88 -10.38
C LEU A 1167 -11.08 -101.46 -10.97
N GLU A 1168 -10.84 -101.30 -12.27
CA GLU A 1168 -10.87 -100.02 -13.00
C GLU A 1168 -12.24 -99.37 -12.96
N LYS A 1169 -13.34 -100.14 -13.01
CA LYS A 1169 -14.69 -99.63 -12.78
C LYS A 1169 -14.93 -99.20 -11.33
N LEU A 1170 -14.40 -99.94 -10.36
CA LEU A 1170 -14.47 -99.57 -8.93
C LEU A 1170 -13.66 -98.29 -8.66
N ILE A 1171 -12.46 -98.19 -9.24
CA ILE A 1171 -11.57 -97.03 -9.20
C ILE A 1171 -12.18 -95.84 -9.95
N HIS A 1172 -12.83 -96.04 -11.10
CA HIS A 1172 -13.60 -94.97 -11.77
C HIS A 1172 -14.81 -94.51 -10.95
N SER A 1173 -15.52 -95.43 -10.28
CA SER A 1173 -16.62 -95.03 -9.37
C SER A 1173 -16.14 -94.27 -8.13
N HIS A 1174 -14.92 -94.53 -7.66
CA HIS A 1174 -14.25 -93.71 -6.66
C HIS A 1174 -13.66 -92.40 -7.23
N HIS A 1175 -13.25 -92.35 -8.50
CA HIS A 1175 -12.87 -91.10 -9.16
C HIS A 1175 -14.07 -90.18 -9.40
N SER A 1176 -15.30 -90.67 -9.58
CA SER A 1176 -16.50 -89.83 -9.49
C SER A 1176 -16.77 -89.25 -8.10
N HIS A 1177 -16.11 -89.76 -7.04
CA HIS A 1177 -16.08 -89.13 -5.72
C HIS A 1177 -14.82 -88.28 -5.44
N ALA A 1178 -13.76 -88.42 -6.25
CA ALA A 1178 -12.58 -87.55 -6.19
C ALA A 1178 -12.70 -86.31 -7.09
N GLY A 1179 -13.45 -86.39 -8.20
CA GLY A 1179 -13.70 -85.28 -9.13
C GLY A 1179 -14.62 -84.17 -8.57
N ILE A 1180 -15.36 -84.45 -7.50
CA ILE A 1180 -16.13 -83.43 -6.76
C ILE A 1180 -15.24 -82.67 -5.76
N CYS A 1181 -14.05 -83.18 -5.43
CA CYS A 1181 -13.10 -82.53 -4.53
C CYS A 1181 -12.07 -81.60 -5.22
N LEU A 1182 -12.12 -81.43 -6.55
CA LEU A 1182 -11.20 -80.54 -7.30
C LEU A 1182 -11.90 -79.64 -8.33
N CYS A 1183 -13.15 -79.24 -8.05
CA CYS A 1183 -13.82 -78.10 -8.68
C CYS A 1183 -14.50 -77.17 -7.66
N LEU A 1184 -14.01 -77.18 -6.42
CA LEU A 1184 -14.25 -76.17 -5.39
C LEU A 1184 -12.94 -75.49 -4.92
N ASP A 1185 -11.90 -75.53 -5.76
CA ASP A 1185 -10.57 -74.94 -5.52
C ASP A 1185 -10.17 -73.90 -6.58
N ASN A 1186 -11.15 -73.33 -7.28
CA ASN A 1186 -11.00 -72.07 -8.03
C ASN A 1186 -12.07 -71.03 -7.65
N SER A 1187 -12.70 -71.23 -6.49
CA SER A 1187 -13.69 -70.33 -5.91
C SER A 1187 -13.50 -70.21 -4.39
N ARG A 1188 -12.25 -70.12 -3.94
CA ARG A 1188 -11.91 -69.66 -2.58
C ARG A 1188 -10.62 -68.83 -2.44
N GLU A 1189 -10.22 -68.15 -3.52
CA GLU A 1189 -9.61 -66.80 -3.39
C GLU A 1189 -10.69 -65.71 -3.18
N SER A 1190 -11.90 -66.14 -2.78
CA SER A 1190 -12.95 -65.32 -2.19
C SER A 1190 -13.56 -66.06 -0.98
N PHE A 1191 -13.56 -65.39 0.17
CA PHE A 1191 -14.38 -65.69 1.37
C PHE A 1191 -14.12 -66.94 2.23
N CYS A 1192 -13.15 -66.84 3.14
CA CYS A 1192 -13.38 -66.92 4.60
C CYS A 1192 -12.19 -66.30 5.36
N GLN A 1193 -12.26 -65.71 6.56
CA GLN A 1193 -13.33 -65.46 7.55
C GLN A 1193 -14.42 -66.53 7.74
N ASP A 1194 -14.29 -67.22 8.88
CA ASP A 1194 -15.33 -67.85 9.71
C ASP A 1194 -15.55 -69.38 9.61
N PHE A 1195 -14.93 -70.05 10.59
CA PHE A 1195 -15.28 -71.32 11.29
C PHE A 1195 -14.56 -71.20 12.65
N HIS A 1196 -15.07 -71.54 13.85
CA HIS A 1196 -16.13 -72.44 14.35
C HIS A 1196 -17.23 -71.65 15.11
N GLY A 1197 -18.42 -72.13 15.48
CA GLY A 1197 -19.00 -73.44 15.84
C GLY A 1197 -20.17 -73.11 16.81
N GLU A 1198 -21.21 -73.90 17.10
CA GLU A 1198 -21.43 -75.34 16.94
C GLU A 1198 -22.88 -75.67 16.50
N CYS A 1199 -23.23 -76.97 16.53
CA CYS A 1199 -24.32 -77.63 15.83
C CYS A 1199 -25.60 -77.89 16.67
N VAL A 1200 -26.76 -77.98 15.96
CA VAL A 1200 -27.79 -79.07 16.07
C VAL A 1200 -28.74 -79.08 17.31
N PRO A 1201 -30.05 -79.45 17.18
CA PRO A 1201 -30.96 -79.36 16.01
C PRO A 1201 -32.48 -79.10 16.31
N ALA A 1202 -33.26 -79.07 15.22
CA ALA A 1202 -34.58 -79.74 15.05
C ALA A 1202 -35.94 -79.03 15.35
N ARG A 1203 -36.87 -79.35 14.42
CA ARG A 1203 -38.36 -79.37 14.48
C ARG A 1203 -39.15 -78.05 14.46
N ARG A 1204 -39.54 -77.69 13.22
CA ARG A 1204 -40.93 -77.56 12.74
C ARG A 1204 -42.03 -77.14 13.76
N ALA A 1205 -42.48 -75.90 13.55
CA ALA A 1205 -43.81 -75.55 13.04
C ALA A 1205 -45.03 -75.41 13.99
N ILE A 1206 -45.96 -74.62 13.45
CA ILE A 1206 -47.36 -74.37 13.84
C ILE A 1206 -47.58 -73.24 14.85
N SER A 1207 -48.16 -72.18 14.28
CA SER A 1207 -48.87 -71.07 14.92
C SER A 1207 -49.97 -71.50 15.89
N ALA A 1208 -50.09 -70.81 17.03
CA ALA A 1208 -51.31 -70.08 17.40
C ALA A 1208 -51.13 -69.28 18.70
N GLN A 1209 -52.01 -68.29 18.90
CA GLN A 1209 -52.20 -67.48 20.11
C GLN A 1209 -52.37 -68.33 21.39
N PRO A 1210 -52.11 -67.76 22.59
CA PRO A 1210 -53.19 -67.03 23.27
C PRO A 1210 -52.80 -65.65 23.82
N ALA A 1211 -53.76 -65.02 24.50
CA ALA A 1211 -53.80 -63.60 24.86
C ALA A 1211 -53.22 -63.25 26.24
N ALA A 1212 -53.42 -61.97 26.64
CA ALA A 1212 -53.23 -61.37 27.98
C ALA A 1212 -51.76 -61.13 28.40
N LEU A 1213 -51.33 -59.87 28.63
CA LEU A 1213 -51.53 -59.08 29.88
C LEU A 1213 -50.84 -59.77 31.09
N THR A 1214 -50.01 -59.13 31.92
CA THR A 1214 -49.94 -57.70 32.26
C THR A 1214 -48.69 -57.36 33.11
N ILE A 1215 -48.43 -56.04 33.27
CA ILE A 1215 -47.90 -55.38 34.50
C ILE A 1215 -46.37 -55.36 34.77
N SER A 1216 -45.90 -54.12 34.95
CA SER A 1216 -44.64 -53.59 35.51
C SER A 1216 -44.47 -53.94 37.02
N PRO A 1217 -43.44 -53.51 37.80
CA PRO A 1217 -42.43 -52.47 37.51
C PRO A 1217 -40.96 -52.78 37.91
N ALA A 1218 -40.12 -51.76 37.70
CA ALA A 1218 -38.78 -51.48 38.26
C ALA A 1218 -38.72 -51.61 39.83
N PRO A 1219 -37.57 -51.47 40.54
CA PRO A 1219 -36.31 -50.75 40.20
C PRO A 1219 -35.01 -51.58 40.50
N VAL A 1220 -33.75 -51.13 40.37
CA VAL A 1220 -33.03 -49.99 40.98
C VAL A 1220 -31.67 -49.76 40.26
N ARG A 1221 -31.35 -48.48 39.96
CA ARG A 1221 -30.06 -47.72 40.06
C ARG A 1221 -28.74 -48.50 40.34
N PHE A 1222 -27.54 -48.04 39.94
CA PHE A 1222 -27.07 -46.72 39.48
C PHE A 1222 -25.65 -46.84 38.83
N LYS A 1223 -25.26 -45.87 37.97
CA LYS A 1223 -23.90 -45.26 37.75
C LYS A 1223 -22.64 -46.16 37.74
N HIS A 1224 -21.61 -45.94 36.90
CA HIS A 1224 -21.23 -44.79 36.05
C HIS A 1224 -20.31 -45.29 34.90
N SER A 1225 -19.91 -44.35 34.02
CA SER A 1225 -19.00 -44.44 32.85
C SER A 1225 -19.45 -45.29 31.68
#